data_AF-Q4CSS4-F1
#
_entry.id   AF-Q4CSS4-F1
#
_cell.length_a   1.000
_cell.length_b   1.000
_cell.length_c   1.000
_cell.angle_alpha   90.00
_cell.angle_beta   90.00
_cell.angle_gamma   90.00
#
_symmetry.space_group_name_H-M   'P 1'
#
loop_
_entity.id
_entity.type
_entity.pdbx_description
1 polymer ?
#
loop_
_entity_poly.entity_id
_entity_poly.type
_entity_poly.pdbx_seq_one_letter_code
_entity_poly.pdbx_strand_id
1 'polypeptide(L)'
;MSRFQRLLFALFAGFLFSFTASVVVAMPLRYMVETVSGITGSIGHVNGGPGTSLLTRPSAICQGRNEDELLFGTQGYFRNFSRSTKMTGILLGDGTVQILDGTWSQARIDGPRGCVRGIFNQKMIVYFVEGQSSLRYFTSNYVHTVTISINLSFTDVKLYEGKLYITEQTKDEVWGCDIDADGAPVSCALKTGFKCDYGKYHGITVTKLGVFVVGESAAGICHFDMHGNKISVLGGNYIDVFSLPSDELYIMSYTELLHLRVIGSAMVVEKFAGRSDATCPPLIDGYDFTLCKNLRLFVIEQSEMYLATTLNTVRSVTLPPAIVWIELPPPPLPIGYPNDNEVMKKIIQLMNEELNKHLGTNGTYVSQETMHVDANTWATKFAVMVQQQDFENATTPGEVLTTHFARTKQFVKDYYDRVNEVLYMDTSIMPFCNDTMLNAVMHRLVTVVREVLSFPLIYANPPEVRKEFDFENITTMKLLMPASFNNDTTREALMDADMDAALLQILRELYGPEHVVTLVFPMPQYDFSKLTDEQLVEVRWFILDLVRARLEECAVLSVDGVGASVSSHSSVCEAVITNRTETVVSHPPFNIQSEYEVFVPSRYKFNASLCLDGIDWTVLEELIKNYTEENKPRHKSACDRSCIIGLAVLAALVLTALIAVMVVLTSKRRRLAAVVAPVHPKFKSTLDEDEEEMETTNPLEVKDEQRAR
;
A
#
# COMPACT_ATOMS: atom_id res chain seq x y z
N MET A 1 2.38 -30.32 55.89
CA MET A 1 2.08 -30.97 54.59
C MET A 1 3.18 -31.97 54.27
N SER A 2 2.85 -33.26 54.24
CA SER A 2 3.82 -34.34 54.03
C SER A 2 4.28 -34.41 52.57
N ARG A 3 5.47 -34.98 52.31
CA ARG A 3 6.00 -35.19 50.94
C ARG A 3 5.01 -35.88 49.98
N PHE A 4 4.04 -36.62 50.51
CA PHE A 4 2.97 -37.26 49.74
C PHE A 4 1.93 -36.25 49.20
N GLN A 5 1.63 -35.16 49.91
CA GLN A 5 0.73 -34.10 49.42
C GLN A 5 1.36 -33.26 48.30
N ARG A 6 2.69 -33.11 48.28
CA ARG A 6 3.40 -32.42 47.18
C ARG A 6 3.45 -33.26 45.90
N LEU A 7 3.51 -34.59 46.03
CA LEU A 7 3.47 -35.49 44.87
C LEU A 7 2.07 -35.56 44.24
N LEU A 8 1.01 -35.53 45.06
CA LEU A 8 -0.37 -35.49 44.55
C LEU A 8 -0.72 -34.18 43.86
N PHE A 9 -0.19 -33.04 44.34
CA PHE A 9 -0.35 -31.74 43.66
C PHE A 9 0.42 -31.67 42.33
N ALA A 10 1.59 -32.33 42.23
CA ALA A 10 2.33 -32.42 40.97
C ALA A 10 1.63 -33.34 39.95
N LEU A 11 0.96 -34.40 40.40
CA LEU A 11 0.15 -35.27 39.53
C LEU A 11 -1.19 -34.63 39.12
N PHE A 12 -1.78 -33.77 39.94
CA PHE A 12 -3.00 -33.02 39.57
C PHE A 12 -2.71 -31.78 38.71
N ALA A 13 -1.55 -31.15 38.84
CA ALA A 13 -1.12 -30.09 37.92
C ALA A 13 -0.70 -30.63 36.53
N GLY A 14 -0.34 -31.91 36.43
CA GLY A 14 -0.02 -32.58 35.17
C GLY A 14 -1.22 -33.02 34.32
N PHE A 15 -2.45 -32.93 34.85
CA PHE A 15 -3.67 -33.41 34.17
C PHE A 15 -4.64 -32.29 33.75
N LEU A 16 -4.27 -31.01 33.92
CA LEU A 16 -5.10 -29.85 33.51
C LEU A 16 -4.54 -29.02 32.35
N PHE A 17 -3.41 -29.42 31.77
CA PHE A 17 -3.07 -29.04 30.41
C PHE A 17 -3.48 -30.16 29.45
N SER A 18 -4.80 -30.40 29.39
CA SER A 18 -5.38 -30.85 28.13
C SER A 18 -5.17 -29.70 27.15
N PHE A 19 -3.98 -29.64 26.54
CA PHE A 19 -3.89 -29.10 25.20
C PHE A 19 -4.92 -29.88 24.42
N THR A 20 -6.11 -29.31 24.25
CA THR A 20 -6.79 -29.43 22.97
C THR A 20 -5.75 -28.94 21.98
N ALA A 21 -4.89 -29.85 21.52
CA ALA A 21 -4.33 -29.75 20.21
C ALA A 21 -5.58 -29.70 19.33
N SER A 22 -6.07 -28.49 19.11
CA SER A 22 -6.87 -28.14 17.96
C SER A 22 -6.07 -28.73 16.84
N VAL A 23 -6.47 -29.92 16.39
CA VAL A 23 -5.83 -30.61 15.30
C VAL A 23 -5.84 -29.58 14.22
N VAL A 24 -4.67 -29.06 13.89
CA VAL A 24 -4.51 -27.98 12.93
C VAL A 24 -4.86 -28.64 11.61
N VAL A 25 -6.14 -28.53 11.23
CA VAL A 25 -6.66 -29.19 10.05
C VAL A 25 -6.23 -28.33 8.88
N ALA A 26 -5.18 -28.77 8.20
CA ALA A 26 -4.77 -28.24 6.91
C ALA A 26 -5.99 -28.17 5.99
N MET A 27 -6.08 -27.09 5.20
CA MET A 27 -7.17 -26.94 4.25
C MET A 27 -7.19 -28.12 3.26
N PRO A 28 -8.37 -28.71 2.97
CA PRO A 28 -8.46 -29.69 1.89
C PRO A 28 -8.11 -29.00 0.56
N LEU A 29 -7.05 -29.49 -0.09
CA LEU A 29 -6.58 -28.94 -1.36
C LEU A 29 -7.67 -29.07 -2.43
N ARG A 30 -8.08 -27.94 -3.00
CA ARG A 30 -9.14 -27.84 -3.99
C ARG A 30 -8.59 -27.26 -5.29
N TYR A 31 -8.34 -28.14 -6.25
CA TYR A 31 -7.85 -27.78 -7.57
C TYR A 31 -8.96 -27.22 -8.47
N MET A 32 -8.57 -26.31 -9.35
CA MET A 32 -9.42 -25.79 -10.43
C MET A 32 -8.79 -26.17 -11.76
N VAL A 33 -9.62 -26.55 -12.74
CA VAL A 33 -9.14 -26.88 -14.07
C VAL A 33 -9.85 -26.05 -15.12
N GLU A 34 -9.09 -25.46 -16.04
CA GLU A 34 -9.62 -24.62 -17.11
C GLU A 34 -9.00 -25.01 -18.44
N THR A 35 -9.81 -25.03 -19.50
CA THR A 35 -9.32 -25.17 -20.87
C THR A 35 -8.79 -23.84 -21.36
N VAL A 36 -7.47 -23.71 -21.40
CA VAL A 36 -6.78 -22.47 -21.77
C VAL A 36 -6.59 -22.32 -23.27
N SER A 37 -6.61 -23.43 -24.02
CA SER A 37 -6.39 -23.43 -25.46
C SER A 37 -7.06 -24.63 -26.14
N GLY A 38 -7.52 -24.44 -27.37
CA GLY A 38 -8.21 -25.46 -28.14
C GLY A 38 -9.69 -25.62 -27.79
N ILE A 39 -10.41 -26.39 -28.62
CA ILE A 39 -11.82 -26.73 -28.42
C ILE A 39 -11.96 -28.24 -28.58
N THR A 40 -12.57 -28.89 -27.58
CA THR A 40 -12.77 -30.35 -27.56
C THR A 40 -13.38 -30.86 -28.86
N GLY A 41 -12.70 -31.79 -29.52
CA GLY A 41 -13.18 -32.43 -30.75
C GLY A 41 -13.03 -31.58 -32.02
N SER A 42 -12.51 -30.36 -31.92
CA SER A 42 -12.19 -29.52 -33.08
C SER A 42 -10.69 -29.55 -33.38
N ILE A 43 -10.31 -29.43 -34.65
CA ILE A 43 -8.91 -29.31 -35.09
C ILE A 43 -8.73 -28.03 -35.89
N GLY A 44 -7.54 -27.43 -35.84
CA GLY A 44 -7.21 -26.26 -36.63
C GLY A 44 -6.03 -25.47 -36.08
N HIS A 45 -5.80 -24.30 -36.68
CA HIS A 45 -4.69 -23.40 -36.35
C HIS A 45 -5.17 -21.95 -36.10
N VAL A 46 -6.40 -21.79 -35.60
CA VAL A 46 -6.98 -20.47 -35.32
C VAL A 46 -6.37 -19.87 -34.06
N ASN A 47 -5.90 -18.63 -34.14
CA ASN A 47 -5.40 -17.88 -32.98
C ASN A 47 -6.57 -17.30 -32.17
N GLY A 48 -6.38 -17.15 -30.86
CA GLY A 48 -7.44 -16.63 -30.00
C GLY A 48 -7.24 -16.96 -28.53
N GLY A 49 -8.19 -16.53 -27.71
CA GLY A 49 -8.22 -16.86 -26.28
C GLY A 49 -8.88 -18.22 -26.01
N PRO A 50 -9.28 -18.45 -24.76
CA PRO A 50 -10.09 -19.61 -24.37
C PRO A 50 -11.39 -19.68 -25.20
N GLY A 51 -11.77 -20.89 -25.62
CA GLY A 51 -12.99 -21.12 -26.40
C GLY A 51 -12.99 -20.63 -27.86
N THR A 52 -11.89 -20.05 -28.34
CA THR A 52 -11.76 -19.58 -29.74
C THR A 52 -10.56 -20.16 -30.47
N SER A 53 -9.43 -20.33 -29.78
CA SER A 53 -8.24 -20.96 -30.37
C SER A 53 -8.50 -22.42 -30.76
N LEU A 54 -7.93 -22.86 -31.89
CA LEU A 54 -7.95 -24.25 -32.32
C LEU A 54 -6.53 -24.82 -32.32
N LEU A 55 -6.41 -26.08 -31.92
CA LEU A 55 -5.15 -26.83 -31.91
C LEU A 55 -5.33 -28.11 -32.74
N THR A 56 -4.24 -28.62 -33.29
CA THR A 56 -4.21 -29.92 -33.98
C THR A 56 -3.17 -30.80 -33.31
N ARG A 57 -3.62 -31.80 -32.54
CA ARG A 57 -2.77 -32.80 -31.85
C ARG A 57 -1.58 -32.18 -31.08
N PRO A 58 -1.85 -31.41 -30.00
CA PRO A 58 -0.79 -30.79 -29.19
C PRO A 58 0.05 -31.87 -28.48
N SER A 59 1.12 -32.33 -29.13
CA SER A 59 1.88 -33.52 -28.74
C SER A 59 3.16 -33.18 -27.97
N ALA A 60 3.47 -31.91 -27.78
CA ALA A 60 4.56 -31.42 -26.92
C ALA A 60 4.09 -30.18 -26.14
N ILE A 61 4.52 -30.06 -24.89
CA ILE A 61 4.41 -28.81 -24.11
C ILE A 61 5.76 -28.52 -23.45
N CYS A 62 6.23 -27.27 -23.54
CA CYS A 62 7.39 -26.80 -22.80
C CYS A 62 7.36 -25.28 -22.59
N GLN A 63 8.29 -24.77 -21.79
CA GLN A 63 8.49 -23.34 -21.61
C GLN A 63 8.98 -22.69 -22.91
N GLY A 64 8.47 -21.49 -23.21
CA GLY A 64 8.81 -20.69 -24.38
C GLY A 64 9.95 -19.69 -24.14
N ARG A 65 9.88 -18.55 -24.81
CA ARG A 65 10.96 -17.55 -24.82
C ARG A 65 11.19 -16.88 -23.46
N ASN A 66 10.17 -16.84 -22.61
CA ASN A 66 10.19 -16.24 -21.28
C ASN A 66 9.32 -17.08 -20.31
N GLU A 67 9.19 -16.65 -19.06
CA GLU A 67 8.43 -17.37 -18.02
C GLU A 67 6.90 -17.33 -18.20
N ASP A 68 6.39 -16.37 -18.97
CA ASP A 68 4.96 -16.23 -19.27
C ASP A 68 4.51 -17.14 -20.42
N GLU A 69 5.41 -17.43 -21.36
CA GLU A 69 5.09 -18.13 -22.60
C GLU A 69 5.27 -19.64 -22.45
N LEU A 70 4.24 -20.41 -22.83
CA LEU A 70 4.31 -21.84 -23.06
C LEU A 70 4.23 -22.14 -24.55
N LEU A 71 4.87 -23.22 -24.98
CA LEU A 71 4.85 -23.69 -26.36
C LEU A 71 4.11 -24.99 -26.47
N PHE A 72 3.20 -25.09 -27.43
CA PHE A 72 2.50 -26.32 -27.78
C PHE A 72 2.96 -26.80 -29.15
N GLY A 73 3.60 -27.96 -29.19
CA GLY A 73 3.96 -28.63 -30.43
C GLY A 73 2.72 -29.22 -31.08
N THR A 74 2.30 -28.68 -32.22
CA THR A 74 1.13 -29.15 -32.98
C THR A 74 1.57 -29.62 -34.36
N GLN A 75 0.68 -30.30 -35.08
CA GLN A 75 0.93 -30.59 -36.49
C GLN A 75 1.18 -29.28 -37.26
N GLY A 76 2.31 -29.19 -37.98
CA GLY A 76 2.73 -28.01 -38.74
C GLY A 76 3.30 -26.81 -37.97
N TYR A 77 3.17 -26.70 -36.64
CA TYR A 77 3.52 -25.47 -35.92
C TYR A 77 3.95 -25.69 -34.48
N PHE A 78 4.81 -24.80 -33.98
CA PHE A 78 4.80 -24.43 -32.57
C PHE A 78 3.78 -23.31 -32.34
N ARG A 79 2.85 -23.55 -31.43
CA ARG A 79 1.90 -22.56 -30.93
C ARG A 79 2.47 -21.93 -29.67
N ASN A 80 2.29 -20.63 -29.47
CA ASN A 80 2.64 -19.98 -28.21
C ASN A 80 1.39 -19.61 -27.43
N PHE A 81 1.40 -19.84 -26.13
CA PHE A 81 0.37 -19.43 -25.19
C PHE A 81 0.96 -18.51 -24.14
N SER A 82 0.36 -17.34 -23.96
CA SER A 82 0.73 -16.39 -22.91
C SER A 82 -0.15 -16.61 -21.68
N ARG A 83 0.47 -16.88 -20.54
CA ARG A 83 -0.23 -17.15 -19.28
C ARG A 83 -0.99 -15.93 -18.75
N SER A 84 -0.42 -14.75 -18.92
CA SER A 84 -0.98 -13.45 -18.51
C SER A 84 -2.15 -13.02 -19.39
N THR A 85 -2.00 -13.08 -20.71
CA THR A 85 -3.06 -12.64 -21.64
C THR A 85 -4.08 -13.73 -21.97
N LYS A 86 -3.77 -14.99 -21.64
CA LYS A 86 -4.53 -16.19 -22.02
C LYS A 86 -4.70 -16.37 -23.53
N MET A 87 -3.86 -15.73 -24.33
CA MET A 87 -3.93 -15.81 -25.79
C MET A 87 -3.03 -16.91 -26.34
N THR A 88 -3.56 -17.68 -27.29
CA THR A 88 -2.79 -18.64 -28.09
C THR A 88 -2.57 -18.11 -29.51
N GLY A 89 -1.33 -18.13 -29.97
CA GLY A 89 -0.91 -17.75 -31.32
C GLY A 89 -0.10 -18.84 -32.03
N ILE A 90 0.35 -18.51 -33.24
CA ILE A 90 1.39 -19.26 -33.97
C ILE A 90 2.72 -18.56 -33.69
N LEU A 91 3.71 -19.32 -33.21
CA LEU A 91 5.06 -18.80 -33.03
C LEU A 91 5.88 -18.95 -34.31
N LEU A 92 6.02 -20.18 -34.79
CA LEU A 92 6.82 -20.52 -35.96
C LEU A 92 6.41 -21.87 -36.56
N GLY A 93 6.86 -22.08 -37.79
CA GLY A 93 6.62 -23.30 -38.56
C GLY A 93 5.55 -23.15 -39.63
N ASP A 94 5.60 -24.06 -40.59
CA ASP A 94 4.53 -24.45 -41.49
C ASP A 94 4.92 -25.84 -42.00
N GLY A 95 4.12 -26.86 -41.68
CA GLY A 95 4.42 -28.26 -42.00
C GLY A 95 4.53 -28.55 -43.49
N THR A 96 4.08 -27.64 -44.35
CA THR A 96 4.12 -27.80 -45.82
C THR A 96 5.39 -27.25 -46.47
N VAL A 97 6.18 -26.46 -45.74
CA VAL A 97 7.39 -25.83 -46.27
C VAL A 97 8.47 -26.86 -46.54
N GLN A 98 9.18 -26.74 -47.67
CA GLN A 98 10.23 -27.70 -48.07
C GLN A 98 11.57 -27.48 -47.37
N ILE A 99 11.83 -26.26 -46.90
CA ILE A 99 13.07 -25.89 -46.23
C ILE A 99 13.04 -26.43 -44.80
N LEU A 100 13.93 -27.36 -44.47
CA LEU A 100 13.98 -27.98 -43.14
C LEU A 100 14.47 -26.95 -42.10
N ASP A 101 15.68 -26.43 -42.30
CA ASP A 101 16.35 -25.49 -41.40
C ASP A 101 16.44 -24.10 -42.03
N GLY A 102 16.39 -23.06 -41.21
CA GLY A 102 16.31 -21.70 -41.71
C GLY A 102 15.83 -20.70 -40.67
N THR A 103 15.53 -19.50 -41.14
CA THR A 103 14.80 -18.53 -40.32
C THR A 103 13.41 -19.05 -39.98
N TRP A 104 12.81 -18.55 -38.89
CA TRP A 104 11.50 -19.02 -38.44
C TRP A 104 10.38 -18.97 -39.49
N SER A 105 10.46 -18.05 -40.46
CA SER A 105 9.49 -17.94 -41.56
C SER A 105 9.70 -18.94 -42.70
N GLN A 106 10.84 -19.63 -42.70
CA GLN A 106 11.24 -20.59 -43.74
C GLN A 106 11.39 -22.01 -43.20
N ALA A 107 11.66 -22.18 -41.92
CA ALA A 107 11.88 -23.49 -41.33
C ALA A 107 10.57 -24.29 -41.23
N ARG A 108 10.58 -25.51 -41.75
CA ARG A 108 9.51 -26.48 -41.55
C ARG A 108 9.52 -26.94 -40.09
N ILE A 109 8.35 -26.94 -39.47
CA ILE A 109 8.06 -27.64 -38.23
C ILE A 109 6.87 -28.54 -38.50
N ASP A 110 6.91 -29.80 -38.10
CA ASP A 110 5.76 -30.67 -38.25
C ASP A 110 5.66 -31.72 -37.13
N GLY A 111 4.68 -31.54 -36.26
CA GLY A 111 4.35 -32.47 -35.19
C GLY A 111 5.45 -32.66 -34.14
N PRO A 112 5.95 -31.60 -33.47
CA PRO A 112 6.82 -31.78 -32.31
C PRO A 112 6.16 -32.66 -31.25
N ARG A 113 6.88 -33.67 -30.78
CA ARG A 113 6.42 -34.68 -29.82
C ARG A 113 6.99 -34.52 -28.44
N GLY A 114 8.12 -33.84 -28.29
CA GLY A 114 8.70 -33.47 -27.01
C GLY A 114 9.54 -32.23 -27.19
N CYS A 115 9.62 -31.40 -26.15
CA CYS A 115 10.44 -30.21 -26.17
C CYS A 115 10.91 -29.81 -24.78
N VAL A 116 12.05 -29.11 -24.73
CA VAL A 116 12.62 -28.58 -23.49
C VAL A 116 13.39 -27.28 -23.76
N ARG A 117 13.26 -26.33 -22.85
CA ARG A 117 14.01 -25.07 -22.88
C ARG A 117 15.32 -25.18 -22.10
N GLY A 118 16.39 -24.62 -22.66
CA GLY A 118 17.64 -24.34 -21.95
C GLY A 118 18.04 -22.88 -22.10
N ILE A 119 18.87 -22.40 -21.18
CA ILE A 119 19.45 -21.05 -21.22
C ILE A 119 20.98 -21.20 -21.16
N PHE A 120 21.66 -20.73 -22.21
CA PHE A 120 23.11 -20.83 -22.38
C PHE A 120 23.65 -19.47 -22.83
N ASN A 121 24.66 -18.93 -22.15
CA ASN A 121 25.23 -17.60 -22.46
C ASN A 121 24.14 -16.50 -22.64
N GLN A 122 23.14 -16.47 -21.75
CA GLN A 122 21.97 -15.57 -21.81
C GLN A 122 21.08 -15.74 -23.06
N LYS A 123 21.32 -16.75 -23.88
CA LYS A 123 20.48 -17.12 -25.02
C LYS A 123 19.52 -18.23 -24.62
N MET A 124 18.26 -18.06 -24.97
CA MET A 124 17.24 -19.08 -24.84
C MET A 124 17.29 -20.00 -26.07
N ILE A 125 17.26 -21.31 -25.82
CA ILE A 125 17.23 -22.36 -26.83
C ILE A 125 16.13 -23.35 -26.47
N VAL A 126 15.29 -23.70 -27.43
CA VAL A 126 14.32 -24.79 -27.28
C VAL A 126 14.76 -25.96 -28.15
N TYR A 127 14.96 -27.11 -27.52
CA TYR A 127 15.24 -28.39 -28.17
C TYR A 127 13.94 -29.15 -28.33
N PHE A 128 13.77 -29.87 -29.43
CA PHE A 128 12.56 -30.63 -29.71
C PHE A 128 12.82 -31.80 -30.67
N VAL A 129 11.89 -32.75 -30.67
CA VAL A 129 11.89 -33.94 -31.54
C VAL A 129 10.54 -34.10 -32.23
N GLU A 130 10.51 -34.63 -33.45
CA GLU A 130 9.31 -34.70 -34.31
C GLU A 130 8.88 -36.14 -34.63
N GLY A 131 9.30 -37.14 -33.84
CA GLY A 131 9.06 -38.55 -34.19
C GLY A 131 9.92 -39.06 -35.35
N GLN A 132 10.99 -38.34 -35.68
CA GLN A 132 11.96 -38.69 -36.71
C GLN A 132 13.34 -38.98 -36.07
N SER A 133 14.37 -39.12 -36.90
CA SER A 133 15.70 -39.55 -36.49
C SER A 133 16.68 -38.39 -36.21
N SER A 134 16.12 -37.20 -35.95
CA SER A 134 16.87 -35.99 -35.66
C SER A 134 16.43 -35.33 -34.35
N LEU A 135 17.39 -34.67 -33.71
CA LEU A 135 17.15 -33.66 -32.68
C LEU A 135 17.16 -32.30 -33.36
N ARG A 136 16.18 -31.46 -33.05
CA ARG A 136 16.09 -30.10 -33.60
C ARG A 136 16.10 -29.09 -32.49
N TYR A 137 16.53 -27.88 -32.78
CA TYR A 137 16.48 -26.79 -31.83
C TYR A 137 16.32 -25.46 -32.52
N PHE A 138 15.72 -24.49 -31.83
CA PHE A 138 15.65 -23.13 -32.32
C PHE A 138 16.18 -22.13 -31.31
N THR A 139 16.80 -21.08 -31.85
CA THR A 139 17.25 -19.89 -31.13
C THR A 139 16.25 -18.76 -31.35
N SER A 140 16.63 -17.50 -31.14
CA SER A 140 15.73 -16.35 -31.31
C SER A 140 15.12 -16.19 -32.71
N ASN A 141 15.77 -16.68 -33.77
CA ASN A 141 15.30 -16.47 -35.13
C ASN A 141 15.62 -17.59 -36.12
N TYR A 142 16.29 -18.67 -35.70
CA TYR A 142 16.75 -19.73 -36.58
C TYR A 142 16.44 -21.11 -36.00
N VAL A 143 16.13 -22.07 -36.88
CA VAL A 143 15.90 -23.48 -36.57
C VAL A 143 17.04 -24.32 -37.15
N HIS A 144 17.59 -25.21 -36.34
CA HIS A 144 18.69 -26.09 -36.68
C HIS A 144 18.30 -27.56 -36.47
N THR A 145 18.88 -28.45 -37.28
CA THR A 145 18.70 -29.90 -37.17
C THR A 145 20.04 -30.62 -36.98
N VAL A 146 20.08 -31.54 -36.01
CA VAL A 146 21.17 -32.49 -35.79
C VAL A 146 20.63 -33.89 -36.06
N THR A 147 21.07 -34.50 -37.16
CA THR A 147 20.74 -35.89 -37.48
C THR A 147 21.57 -36.82 -36.61
N ILE A 148 20.91 -37.60 -35.75
CA ILE A 148 21.58 -38.49 -34.79
C ILE A 148 21.80 -39.88 -35.41
N SER A 149 20.76 -40.41 -36.06
CA SER A 149 20.81 -41.70 -36.73
C SER A 149 19.84 -41.71 -37.91
N ILE A 150 19.83 -42.80 -38.67
CA ILE A 150 18.83 -43.06 -39.71
C ILE A 150 17.89 -44.18 -39.23
N ASN A 151 16.59 -44.07 -39.55
CA ASN A 151 15.55 -45.05 -39.18
C ASN A 151 15.25 -45.19 -37.67
N LEU A 152 15.36 -44.10 -36.91
CA LEU A 152 14.89 -44.02 -35.53
C LEU A 152 13.73 -43.03 -35.40
N SER A 153 12.98 -43.14 -34.31
CA SER A 153 11.86 -42.25 -34.02
C SER A 153 11.97 -41.75 -32.59
N PHE A 154 12.43 -40.50 -32.45
CA PHE A 154 12.55 -39.86 -31.14
C PHE A 154 11.22 -39.29 -30.66
N THR A 155 10.89 -39.56 -29.40
CA THR A 155 9.56 -39.27 -28.84
C THR A 155 9.56 -38.14 -27.83
N ASP A 156 10.62 -37.96 -27.05
CA ASP A 156 10.73 -36.91 -26.05
C ASP A 156 12.18 -36.51 -25.76
N VAL A 157 12.38 -35.34 -25.16
CA VAL A 157 13.69 -34.77 -24.84
C VAL A 157 13.67 -34.01 -23.52
N LYS A 158 14.66 -34.26 -22.66
CA LYS A 158 14.86 -33.55 -21.39
C LYS A 158 16.29 -33.04 -21.25
N LEU A 159 16.43 -31.85 -20.68
CA LEU A 159 17.71 -31.25 -20.33
C LEU A 159 18.02 -31.49 -18.85
N TYR A 160 19.19 -32.00 -18.53
CA TYR A 160 19.68 -32.16 -17.16
C TYR A 160 21.20 -31.97 -17.11
N GLU A 161 21.69 -31.12 -16.21
CA GLU A 161 23.12 -30.81 -16.02
C GLU A 161 23.89 -30.57 -17.34
N GLY A 162 23.30 -29.79 -18.25
CA GLY A 162 23.94 -29.44 -19.54
C GLY A 162 23.97 -30.58 -20.57
N LYS A 163 23.23 -31.66 -20.36
CA LYS A 163 23.08 -32.77 -21.30
C LYS A 163 21.62 -33.00 -21.67
N LEU A 164 21.40 -33.36 -22.94
CA LEU A 164 20.07 -33.78 -23.39
C LEU A 164 19.94 -35.29 -23.25
N TYR A 165 18.79 -35.73 -22.78
CA TYR A 165 18.37 -37.13 -22.72
C TYR A 165 17.14 -37.28 -23.60
N ILE A 166 17.15 -38.27 -24.49
CA ILE A 166 16.13 -38.41 -25.55
C ILE A 166 15.62 -39.85 -25.55
N THR A 167 14.31 -40.04 -25.62
CA THR A 167 13.71 -41.37 -25.79
C THR A 167 13.50 -41.72 -27.25
N GLU A 168 13.71 -42.98 -27.57
CA GLU A 168 13.57 -43.56 -28.90
C GLU A 168 12.66 -44.80 -28.84
N GLN A 169 11.63 -44.86 -29.67
CA GLN A 169 10.56 -45.87 -29.56
C GLN A 169 10.70 -47.07 -30.51
N THR A 170 11.58 -47.03 -31.50
CA THR A 170 11.74 -48.12 -32.49
C THR A 170 12.51 -49.29 -31.90
N LYS A 171 13.50 -48.98 -31.05
CA LYS A 171 14.37 -49.95 -30.39
C LYS A 171 14.26 -49.89 -28.88
N ASP A 172 13.45 -49.01 -28.30
CA ASP A 172 13.28 -48.83 -26.85
C ASP A 172 14.57 -48.36 -26.18
N GLU A 173 15.13 -47.25 -26.65
CA GLU A 173 16.47 -46.78 -26.27
C GLU A 173 16.44 -45.36 -25.70
N VAL A 174 17.42 -45.07 -24.84
CA VAL A 174 17.70 -43.71 -24.36
C VAL A 174 19.00 -43.24 -24.98
N TRP A 175 18.98 -42.03 -25.52
CA TRP A 175 20.14 -41.36 -26.10
C TRP A 175 20.55 -40.19 -25.23
N GLY A 176 21.84 -39.88 -25.20
CA GLY A 176 22.35 -38.70 -24.53
C GLY A 176 23.17 -37.84 -25.49
N CYS A 177 22.95 -36.53 -25.46
CA CYS A 177 23.74 -35.57 -26.21
C CYS A 177 24.49 -34.62 -25.30
N ASP A 178 25.76 -34.39 -25.59
CA ASP A 178 26.54 -33.31 -25.00
C ASP A 178 26.24 -32.01 -25.73
N ILE A 179 26.22 -30.90 -24.97
CA ILE A 179 25.93 -29.56 -25.45
C ILE A 179 27.19 -28.70 -25.25
N ASP A 180 27.52 -27.87 -26.23
CA ASP A 180 28.61 -26.90 -26.09
C ASP A 180 28.22 -25.66 -25.26
N ALA A 181 29.17 -24.74 -25.11
CA ALA A 181 28.97 -23.51 -24.34
C ALA A 181 27.91 -22.57 -24.95
N ASP A 182 27.69 -22.63 -26.26
CA ASP A 182 26.69 -21.82 -26.95
C ASP A 182 25.30 -22.47 -26.98
N GLY A 183 25.20 -23.69 -26.44
CA GLY A 183 23.96 -24.44 -26.39
C GLY A 183 23.67 -25.25 -27.66
N ALA A 184 24.66 -25.52 -28.51
CA ALA A 184 24.49 -26.41 -29.66
C ALA A 184 24.78 -27.87 -29.25
N PRO A 185 23.93 -28.85 -29.66
CA PRO A 185 24.26 -30.26 -29.49
C PRO A 185 25.45 -30.65 -30.37
N VAL A 186 26.52 -31.19 -29.77
CA VAL A 186 27.78 -31.49 -30.48
C VAL A 186 28.01 -32.98 -30.73
N SER A 187 27.55 -33.84 -29.82
CA SER A 187 27.70 -35.29 -29.92
C SER A 187 26.49 -35.96 -29.29
N CYS A 188 25.88 -36.90 -30.00
CA CYS A 188 24.77 -37.70 -29.49
C CYS A 188 25.13 -39.18 -29.58
N ALA A 189 24.95 -39.92 -28.48
CA ALA A 189 25.29 -41.33 -28.40
C ALA A 189 24.22 -42.12 -27.64
N LEU A 190 24.03 -43.38 -28.06
CA LEU A 190 23.21 -44.34 -27.33
C LEU A 190 23.74 -44.52 -25.91
N LYS A 191 22.87 -44.45 -24.91
CA LYS A 191 23.19 -44.78 -23.53
C LYS A 191 22.89 -46.27 -23.29
N THR A 192 23.94 -47.04 -23.03
CA THR A 192 23.83 -48.46 -22.72
C THR A 192 23.18 -48.67 -21.35
N GLY A 193 22.52 -49.82 -21.17
CA GLY A 193 21.91 -50.21 -19.88
C GLY A 193 20.44 -49.82 -19.69
N PHE A 194 19.96 -48.72 -20.31
CA PHE A 194 18.60 -48.18 -20.18
C PHE A 194 17.51 -49.05 -20.85
N LYS A 195 17.40 -50.30 -20.41
CA LYS A 195 16.44 -51.30 -20.89
C LYS A 195 15.59 -51.79 -19.75
N CYS A 196 14.28 -51.79 -19.96
CA CYS A 196 13.32 -52.41 -19.06
C CYS A 196 12.21 -53.09 -19.86
N ASP A 197 11.28 -53.70 -19.13
CA ASP A 197 10.24 -54.55 -19.70
C ASP A 197 9.11 -53.74 -20.37
N TYR A 198 9.06 -52.42 -20.16
CA TYR A 198 8.09 -51.51 -20.77
C TYR A 198 8.64 -50.90 -22.08
N GLY A 199 8.42 -51.59 -23.20
CA GLY A 199 8.85 -51.11 -24.53
C GLY A 199 8.06 -49.90 -25.07
N LYS A 200 8.50 -49.34 -26.19
CA LYS A 200 8.09 -48.08 -26.83
C LYS A 200 8.18 -46.89 -25.87
N TYR A 201 9.39 -46.43 -25.61
CA TYR A 201 9.62 -45.28 -24.74
C TYR A 201 9.02 -44.00 -25.33
N HIS A 202 8.17 -43.32 -24.56
CA HIS A 202 7.43 -42.13 -25.00
C HIS A 202 7.72 -40.86 -24.19
N GLY A 203 7.85 -40.95 -22.87
CA GLY A 203 8.14 -39.82 -21.98
C GLY A 203 9.42 -40.02 -21.19
N ILE A 204 10.14 -38.95 -20.90
CA ILE A 204 11.38 -38.98 -20.11
C ILE A 204 11.51 -37.80 -19.16
N THR A 205 12.00 -38.08 -17.96
CA THR A 205 12.54 -37.03 -17.11
C THR A 205 13.80 -37.50 -16.39
N VAL A 206 14.62 -36.54 -15.97
CA VAL A 206 15.89 -36.79 -15.29
C VAL A 206 15.95 -35.91 -14.04
N THR A 207 16.47 -36.49 -12.97
CA THR A 207 16.66 -35.87 -11.66
C THR A 207 17.97 -36.37 -11.06
N LYS A 208 18.34 -35.85 -9.89
CA LYS A 208 19.47 -36.41 -9.12
C LYS A 208 19.30 -37.90 -8.76
N LEU A 209 18.05 -38.40 -8.72
CA LEU A 209 17.74 -39.79 -8.42
C LEU A 209 17.94 -40.72 -9.62
N GLY A 210 18.13 -40.17 -10.82
CA GLY A 210 18.33 -40.92 -12.05
C GLY A 210 17.34 -40.54 -13.16
N VAL A 211 17.15 -41.46 -14.09
CA VAL A 211 16.33 -41.30 -15.30
C VAL A 211 15.04 -42.09 -15.16
N PHE A 212 13.92 -41.44 -15.44
CA PHE A 212 12.59 -42.04 -15.45
C PHE A 212 12.05 -42.04 -16.87
N VAL A 213 11.59 -43.20 -17.33
CA VAL A 213 11.09 -43.39 -18.69
C VAL A 213 9.72 -44.05 -18.65
N VAL A 214 8.78 -43.53 -19.43
CA VAL A 214 7.45 -44.13 -19.63
C VAL A 214 7.47 -44.99 -20.88
N GLY A 215 7.03 -46.25 -20.77
CA GLY A 215 6.87 -47.16 -21.91
C GLY A 215 5.39 -47.40 -22.24
N GLU A 216 5.04 -47.44 -23.52
CA GLU A 216 3.65 -47.61 -24.00
C GLU A 216 3.22 -49.08 -24.13
N SER A 217 4.12 -50.00 -24.51
CA SER A 217 3.73 -51.35 -24.94
C SER A 217 3.19 -52.24 -23.81
N ALA A 218 3.89 -52.23 -22.68
CA ALA A 218 3.46 -52.93 -21.46
C ALA A 218 3.04 -51.94 -20.35
N ALA A 219 2.90 -50.65 -20.71
CA ALA A 219 2.45 -49.53 -19.89
C ALA A 219 3.05 -49.48 -18.48
N GLY A 220 4.01 -48.57 -18.28
CA GLY A 220 4.62 -48.36 -16.96
C GLY A 220 5.76 -47.37 -16.98
N ILE A 221 6.36 -47.18 -15.81
CA ILE A 221 7.52 -46.32 -15.60
C ILE A 221 8.72 -47.16 -15.20
N CYS A 222 9.86 -46.90 -15.81
CA CYS A 222 11.15 -47.47 -15.45
C CYS A 222 12.03 -46.40 -14.84
N HIS A 223 12.61 -46.71 -13.68
CA HIS A 223 13.58 -45.87 -12.99
C HIS A 223 14.97 -46.50 -13.11
N PHE A 224 15.89 -45.77 -13.72
CA PHE A 224 17.28 -46.13 -13.89
C PHE A 224 18.17 -45.19 -13.08
N ASP A 225 19.33 -45.68 -12.65
CA ASP A 225 20.40 -44.78 -12.22
C ASP A 225 21.00 -44.02 -13.43
N MET A 226 21.93 -43.10 -13.18
CA MET A 226 22.58 -42.32 -14.24
C MET A 226 23.49 -43.16 -15.15
N HIS A 227 23.81 -44.41 -14.77
CA HIS A 227 24.64 -45.35 -15.54
C HIS A 227 23.80 -46.35 -16.36
N GLY A 228 22.47 -46.30 -16.25
CA GLY A 228 21.54 -47.18 -16.95
C GLY A 228 21.17 -48.45 -16.18
N ASN A 229 21.56 -48.61 -14.91
CA ASN A 229 21.10 -49.76 -14.13
C ASN A 229 19.64 -49.57 -13.71
N LYS A 230 18.79 -50.56 -13.99
CA LYS A 230 17.38 -50.56 -13.56
C LYS A 230 17.30 -50.66 -12.04
N ILE A 231 16.78 -49.60 -11.39
CA ILE A 231 16.57 -49.55 -9.94
C ILE A 231 15.19 -50.13 -9.60
N SER A 232 14.15 -49.62 -10.26
CA SER A 232 12.77 -50.02 -9.98
C SER A 232 11.85 -49.86 -11.19
N VAL A 233 10.71 -50.53 -11.14
CA VAL A 233 9.65 -50.43 -12.15
C VAL A 233 8.31 -50.21 -11.46
N LEU A 234 7.46 -49.41 -12.08
CA LEU A 234 6.11 -49.13 -11.62
C LEU A 234 5.13 -49.45 -12.74
N GLY A 235 4.34 -50.50 -12.54
CA GLY A 235 3.28 -50.87 -13.49
C GLY A 235 2.10 -49.90 -13.42
N GLY A 236 1.45 -49.68 -14.56
CA GLY A 236 0.26 -48.85 -14.66
C GLY A 236 0.17 -48.10 -15.99
N ASN A 237 -1.03 -47.64 -16.33
CA ASN A 237 -1.29 -46.94 -17.60
C ASN A 237 -0.87 -45.46 -17.54
N TYR A 238 0.42 -45.23 -17.32
CA TYR A 238 1.01 -43.90 -17.34
C TYR A 238 1.39 -43.49 -18.76
N ILE A 239 1.25 -42.20 -19.05
CA ILE A 239 1.43 -41.62 -20.39
C ILE A 239 2.64 -40.70 -20.41
N ASP A 240 2.88 -39.97 -19.32
CA ASP A 240 3.95 -38.99 -19.25
C ASP A 240 4.53 -38.87 -17.83
N VAL A 241 5.76 -38.35 -17.76
CA VAL A 241 6.50 -38.10 -16.53
C VAL A 241 7.22 -36.77 -16.62
N PHE A 242 7.18 -35.97 -15.56
CA PHE A 242 7.82 -34.67 -15.50
C PHE A 242 8.51 -34.46 -14.16
N SER A 243 9.69 -33.84 -14.16
CA SER A 243 10.36 -33.37 -12.95
C SER A 243 10.46 -31.85 -12.91
N LEU A 244 10.24 -31.31 -11.70
CA LEU A 244 10.57 -29.94 -11.34
C LEU A 244 12.07 -29.80 -11.04
N PRO A 245 12.63 -28.57 -11.06
CA PRO A 245 14.01 -28.32 -10.61
C PRO A 245 14.31 -28.74 -9.17
N SER A 246 13.27 -28.88 -8.33
CA SER A 246 13.36 -29.42 -6.96
C SER A 246 13.56 -30.94 -6.89
N ASP A 247 13.57 -31.62 -8.05
CA ASP A 247 13.50 -33.08 -8.21
C ASP A 247 12.16 -33.72 -7.81
N GLU A 248 11.12 -32.94 -7.53
CA GLU A 248 9.77 -33.48 -7.40
C GLU A 248 9.28 -34.04 -8.73
N LEU A 249 8.60 -35.18 -8.66
CA LEU A 249 8.17 -35.95 -9.83
C LEU A 249 6.65 -36.00 -9.89
N TYR A 250 6.14 -35.74 -11.08
CA TYR A 250 4.73 -35.82 -11.42
C TYR A 250 4.56 -36.77 -12.58
N ILE A 251 3.52 -37.60 -12.52
CA ILE A 251 3.17 -38.54 -13.57
C ILE A 251 1.70 -38.40 -13.92
N MET A 252 1.35 -38.80 -15.13
CA MET A 252 0.01 -38.62 -15.65
C MET A 252 -0.49 -39.90 -16.29
N SER A 253 -1.75 -40.26 -16.00
CA SER A 253 -2.50 -41.29 -16.71
C SER A 253 -3.52 -40.64 -17.65
N TYR A 254 -4.35 -41.45 -18.31
CA TYR A 254 -5.41 -40.92 -19.17
C TYR A 254 -6.44 -40.04 -18.43
N THR A 255 -6.59 -40.20 -17.11
CA THR A 255 -7.66 -39.57 -16.31
C THR A 255 -7.20 -39.04 -14.95
N GLU A 256 -5.92 -39.21 -14.60
CA GLU A 256 -5.36 -38.79 -13.33
C GLU A 256 -4.00 -38.10 -13.51
N LEU A 257 -3.72 -37.20 -12.57
CA LEU A 257 -2.43 -36.62 -12.30
C LEU A 257 -2.00 -37.09 -10.92
N LEU A 258 -0.75 -37.53 -10.79
CA LEU A 258 -0.23 -38.18 -9.59
C LEU A 258 1.15 -37.60 -9.24
N HIS A 259 1.43 -37.55 -7.95
CA HIS A 259 2.77 -37.30 -7.43
C HIS A 259 3.52 -38.63 -7.31
N LEU A 260 4.73 -38.70 -7.85
CA LEU A 260 5.59 -39.88 -7.80
C LEU A 260 6.68 -39.68 -6.75
N ARG A 261 6.69 -40.52 -5.72
CA ARG A 261 7.73 -40.55 -4.69
C ARG A 261 8.64 -41.75 -4.89
N VAL A 262 9.94 -41.55 -4.72
CA VAL A 262 10.92 -42.63 -4.67
C VAL A 262 11.34 -42.84 -3.22
N ILE A 263 11.08 -44.04 -2.69
CA ILE A 263 11.41 -44.41 -1.31
C ILE A 263 12.37 -45.61 -1.37
N GLY A 264 13.66 -45.33 -1.19
CA GLY A 264 14.71 -46.34 -1.41
C GLY A 264 14.74 -46.78 -2.87
N SER A 265 14.50 -48.07 -3.11
CA SER A 265 14.43 -48.66 -4.46
C SER A 265 12.99 -48.95 -4.92
N ALA A 266 12.00 -48.24 -4.36
CA ALA A 266 10.60 -48.38 -4.73
C ALA A 266 10.02 -47.04 -5.19
N MET A 267 9.11 -47.11 -6.15
CA MET A 267 8.28 -45.99 -6.59
C MET A 267 6.89 -46.12 -5.96
N VAL A 268 6.39 -45.03 -5.38
CA VAL A 268 5.06 -44.93 -4.77
C VAL A 268 4.34 -43.74 -5.39
N VAL A 269 3.05 -43.91 -5.66
CA VAL A 269 2.21 -42.86 -6.26
C VAL A 269 1.18 -42.36 -5.28
N GLU A 270 1.02 -41.05 -5.24
CA GLU A 270 -0.02 -40.36 -4.48
C GLU A 270 -0.93 -39.62 -5.47
N LYS A 271 -2.24 -39.78 -5.33
CA LYS A 271 -3.19 -39.07 -6.19
C LYS A 271 -3.07 -37.58 -5.96
N PHE A 272 -2.85 -36.83 -7.05
CA PHE A 272 -2.80 -35.37 -7.02
C PHE A 272 -4.13 -34.79 -7.47
N ALA A 273 -4.60 -35.15 -8.67
CA ALA A 273 -5.87 -34.68 -9.23
C ALA A 273 -6.52 -35.71 -10.17
N GLY A 274 -7.83 -35.59 -10.40
CA GLY A 274 -8.59 -36.47 -11.29
C GLY A 274 -9.09 -37.75 -10.64
N ARG A 275 -9.57 -38.68 -11.49
CA ARG A 275 -10.23 -39.92 -11.10
C ARG A 275 -9.95 -41.06 -12.08
N SER A 276 -9.44 -42.18 -11.57
CA SER A 276 -9.14 -43.39 -12.35
C SER A 276 -10.38 -44.01 -13.00
N ASP A 277 -11.55 -43.85 -12.37
CA ASP A 277 -12.84 -44.37 -12.83
C ASP A 277 -13.62 -43.39 -13.72
N ALA A 278 -13.03 -42.24 -14.09
CA ALA A 278 -13.70 -41.26 -14.94
C ALA A 278 -14.00 -41.81 -16.34
N THR A 279 -15.25 -41.64 -16.79
CA THR A 279 -15.67 -41.93 -18.16
C THR A 279 -15.34 -40.75 -19.09
N CYS A 280 -14.73 -41.06 -20.23
CA CYS A 280 -14.23 -40.09 -21.21
C CYS A 280 -15.04 -40.14 -22.51
N PRO A 281 -15.49 -39.02 -23.12
CA PRO A 281 -15.79 -37.65 -22.61
C PRO A 281 -17.12 -37.55 -21.80
N PRO A 282 -17.52 -36.39 -21.20
CA PRO A 282 -17.08 -35.00 -21.46
C PRO A 282 -15.89 -34.48 -20.63
N LEU A 283 -15.17 -33.50 -21.18
CA LEU A 283 -14.22 -32.65 -20.44
C LEU A 283 -15.01 -31.56 -19.70
N ILE A 284 -14.88 -31.51 -18.38
CA ILE A 284 -15.57 -30.54 -17.52
C ILE A 284 -14.51 -29.67 -16.84
N ASP A 285 -14.63 -28.35 -16.97
CA ASP A 285 -13.80 -27.32 -16.32
C ASP A 285 -14.42 -26.88 -14.97
N GLY A 286 -13.67 -26.13 -14.17
CA GLY A 286 -14.03 -25.66 -12.84
C GLY A 286 -13.43 -26.53 -11.73
N TYR A 287 -14.08 -26.52 -10.55
CA TYR A 287 -13.65 -27.29 -9.38
C TYR A 287 -14.10 -28.76 -9.42
N ASP A 288 -15.22 -29.05 -10.09
CA ASP A 288 -15.75 -30.42 -10.26
C ASP A 288 -15.32 -30.97 -11.63
N PHE A 289 -14.03 -30.86 -11.91
CA PHE A 289 -13.47 -31.18 -13.23
C PHE A 289 -13.35 -32.68 -13.48
N THR A 290 -13.26 -33.04 -14.76
CA THR A 290 -12.86 -34.39 -15.19
C THR A 290 -11.63 -34.29 -16.08
N LEU A 291 -10.52 -34.94 -15.69
CA LEU A 291 -9.36 -35.13 -16.57
C LEU A 291 -9.63 -36.30 -17.51
N CYS A 292 -9.23 -36.14 -18.77
CA CYS A 292 -9.64 -37.10 -19.78
C CYS A 292 -8.74 -37.04 -21.00
N LYS A 293 -8.34 -38.23 -21.49
CA LYS A 293 -7.53 -38.40 -22.71
C LYS A 293 -6.26 -37.53 -22.68
N ASN A 294 -5.62 -37.45 -21.51
CA ASN A 294 -4.40 -36.69 -21.37
C ASN A 294 -3.27 -37.27 -22.25
N LEU A 295 -2.32 -36.42 -22.65
CA LEU A 295 -1.27 -36.75 -23.62
C LEU A 295 0.11 -36.27 -23.20
N ARG A 296 0.28 -34.98 -22.89
CA ARG A 296 1.54 -34.42 -22.38
C ARG A 296 1.35 -33.62 -21.12
N LEU A 297 2.32 -33.69 -20.22
CA LEU A 297 2.38 -32.98 -18.95
C LEU A 297 3.50 -31.94 -18.97
N PHE A 298 3.19 -30.74 -18.50
CA PHE A 298 4.18 -29.72 -18.17
C PHE A 298 3.84 -29.10 -16.82
N VAL A 299 4.81 -29.11 -15.90
CA VAL A 299 4.63 -28.61 -14.54
C VAL A 299 5.51 -27.37 -14.38
N ILE A 300 4.91 -26.23 -14.03
CA ILE A 300 5.67 -25.03 -13.66
C ILE A 300 6.04 -25.13 -12.18
N GLU A 301 5.04 -25.43 -11.36
CA GLU A 301 5.12 -25.61 -9.92
C GLU A 301 3.93 -26.45 -9.45
N GLN A 302 3.89 -26.82 -8.17
CA GLN A 302 2.80 -27.61 -7.62
C GLN A 302 1.44 -26.89 -7.72
N SER A 303 1.42 -25.56 -7.70
CA SER A 303 0.23 -24.73 -7.85
C SER A 303 -0.23 -24.52 -9.28
N GLU A 304 0.58 -24.85 -10.30
CA GLU A 304 0.26 -24.59 -11.70
C GLU A 304 0.89 -25.62 -12.66
N MET A 305 0.02 -26.38 -13.31
CA MET A 305 0.39 -27.42 -14.28
C MET A 305 -0.45 -27.31 -15.55
N TYR A 306 0.08 -27.82 -16.66
CA TYR A 306 -0.55 -27.81 -17.97
C TYR A 306 -0.57 -29.22 -18.57
N LEU A 307 -1.72 -29.60 -19.12
CA LEU A 307 -1.92 -30.90 -19.74
C LEU A 307 -2.47 -30.74 -21.15
N ALA A 308 -1.78 -31.29 -22.13
CA ALA A 308 -2.34 -31.49 -23.46
C ALA A 308 -3.21 -32.74 -23.47
N THR A 309 -4.24 -32.75 -24.32
CA THR A 309 -5.12 -33.91 -24.52
C THR A 309 -5.14 -34.37 -25.97
N THR A 310 -5.47 -35.64 -26.19
CA THR A 310 -5.76 -36.15 -27.54
C THR A 310 -7.08 -35.59 -28.11
N LEU A 311 -7.81 -34.77 -27.34
CA LEU A 311 -9.03 -34.09 -27.73
C LEU A 311 -8.76 -32.67 -28.28
N ASN A 312 -7.48 -32.35 -28.55
CA ASN A 312 -7.00 -31.08 -29.10
C ASN A 312 -7.19 -29.88 -28.19
N THR A 313 -7.02 -30.09 -26.89
CA THR A 313 -7.06 -29.02 -25.88
C THR A 313 -5.80 -29.03 -25.05
N VAL A 314 -5.47 -27.86 -24.50
CA VAL A 314 -4.54 -27.70 -23.38
C VAL A 314 -5.32 -27.16 -22.21
N ARG A 315 -5.13 -27.78 -21.04
CA ARG A 315 -5.83 -27.42 -19.80
C ARG A 315 -4.83 -27.04 -18.74
N SER A 316 -5.13 -26.00 -17.97
CA SER A 316 -4.37 -25.67 -16.76
C SER A 316 -5.03 -26.35 -15.57
N VAL A 317 -4.25 -27.04 -14.74
CA VAL A 317 -4.63 -27.46 -13.38
C VAL A 317 -3.95 -26.49 -12.42
N THR A 318 -4.76 -25.71 -11.71
CA THR A 318 -4.25 -24.73 -10.74
C THR A 318 -4.76 -25.07 -9.35
N LEU A 319 -3.97 -24.68 -8.35
CA LEU A 319 -4.39 -24.66 -6.94
C LEU A 319 -4.60 -23.19 -6.55
N PRO A 320 -5.80 -22.62 -6.77
CA PRO A 320 -6.04 -21.21 -6.51
C PRO A 320 -5.81 -20.88 -5.03
N PRO A 321 -5.24 -19.71 -4.69
CA PRO A 321 -4.94 -19.37 -3.31
C PRO A 321 -6.22 -19.25 -2.46
N ALA A 322 -6.08 -19.54 -1.16
CA ALA A 322 -7.05 -19.17 -0.15
C ALA A 322 -7.02 -17.64 0.05
N ILE A 323 -8.19 -17.03 0.22
CA ILE A 323 -8.35 -15.58 0.30
C ILE A 323 -8.64 -15.19 1.75
N VAL A 324 -7.82 -14.30 2.31
CA VAL A 324 -8.06 -13.67 3.61
C VAL A 324 -8.18 -12.16 3.43
N TRP A 325 -9.31 -11.59 3.83
CA TRP A 325 -9.52 -10.15 3.82
C TRP A 325 -8.94 -9.50 5.06
N ILE A 326 -8.26 -8.37 4.86
CA ILE A 326 -7.63 -7.59 5.93
C ILE A 326 -7.80 -6.10 5.66
N GLU A 327 -7.72 -5.32 6.73
CA GLU A 327 -7.83 -3.87 6.72
C GLU A 327 -6.62 -3.25 7.44
N LEU A 328 -5.98 -2.29 6.77
CA LEU A 328 -4.97 -1.42 7.37
C LEU A 328 -5.63 -0.14 7.89
N PRO A 329 -5.45 0.22 9.17
CA PRO A 329 -5.95 1.49 9.69
C PRO A 329 -5.22 2.68 9.04
N PRO A 330 -5.78 3.91 9.12
CA PRO A 330 -5.15 5.12 8.60
C PRO A 330 -3.69 5.31 9.06
N PRO A 331 -2.85 6.00 8.27
CA PRO A 331 -3.18 6.71 7.03
C PRO A 331 -3.48 5.78 5.84
N PRO A 332 -4.35 6.19 4.90
CA PRO A 332 -4.68 5.39 3.72
C PRO A 332 -3.45 5.17 2.82
N LEU A 333 -3.44 4.09 2.04
CA LEU A 333 -2.44 3.91 0.98
C LEU A 333 -2.71 4.88 -0.19
N PRO A 334 -1.67 5.37 -0.90
CA PRO A 334 -1.81 6.34 -2.00
C PRO A 334 -2.31 5.69 -3.31
N ILE A 335 -3.45 5.01 -3.25
CA ILE A 335 -4.08 4.30 -4.37
C ILE A 335 -4.70 5.32 -5.33
N GLY A 336 -4.39 5.20 -6.63
CA GLY A 336 -4.91 6.07 -7.68
C GLY A 336 -4.22 7.44 -7.78
N TYR A 337 -3.08 7.61 -7.13
CA TYR A 337 -2.27 8.83 -7.24
C TYR A 337 -1.50 8.86 -8.57
N PRO A 338 -1.10 10.04 -9.09
CA PRO A 338 -0.40 10.13 -10.38
C PRO A 338 0.91 9.35 -10.49
N ASN A 339 1.54 9.03 -9.36
CA ASN A 339 2.78 8.23 -9.26
C ASN A 339 2.55 6.85 -8.61
N ASP A 340 1.32 6.36 -8.61
CA ASP A 340 0.91 5.11 -7.97
C ASP A 340 1.73 3.89 -8.42
N ASN A 341 2.07 3.75 -9.70
CA ASN A 341 2.74 2.55 -10.21
C ASN A 341 4.06 2.23 -9.49
N GLU A 342 4.92 3.22 -9.26
CA GLU A 342 6.19 3.00 -8.56
C GLU A 342 6.00 2.84 -7.05
N VAL A 343 5.12 3.66 -6.47
CA VAL A 343 4.87 3.70 -5.03
C VAL A 343 4.15 2.43 -4.57
N MET A 344 3.09 2.03 -5.26
CA MET A 344 2.32 0.83 -4.98
C MET A 344 3.16 -0.43 -5.20
N LYS A 345 4.00 -0.49 -6.24
CA LYS A 345 4.93 -1.62 -6.41
C LYS A 345 5.82 -1.80 -5.19
N LYS A 346 6.34 -0.71 -4.61
CA LYS A 346 7.16 -0.78 -3.40
C LYS A 346 6.34 -1.15 -2.16
N ILE A 347 5.13 -0.62 -2.01
CA ILE A 347 4.22 -0.97 -0.92
C ILE A 347 3.89 -2.47 -0.95
N ILE A 348 3.46 -3.00 -2.10
CA ILE A 348 3.15 -4.43 -2.28
C ILE A 348 4.37 -5.29 -1.96
N GLN A 349 5.56 -4.90 -2.43
CA GLN A 349 6.79 -5.62 -2.10
C GLN A 349 7.00 -5.72 -0.58
N LEU A 350 6.91 -4.59 0.14
CA LEU A 350 7.11 -4.56 1.59
C LEU A 350 6.04 -5.38 2.31
N MET A 351 4.77 -5.26 1.92
CA MET A 351 3.68 -6.04 2.51
C MET A 351 3.89 -7.54 2.31
N ASN A 352 4.31 -7.97 1.12
CA ASN A 352 4.59 -9.38 0.83
C ASN A 352 5.78 -9.88 1.65
N GLU A 353 6.85 -9.09 1.80
CA GLU A 353 7.99 -9.44 2.67
C GLU A 353 7.57 -9.60 4.13
N GLU A 354 6.73 -8.69 4.64
CA GLU A 354 6.23 -8.71 6.02
C GLU A 354 5.28 -9.89 6.28
N LEU A 355 4.36 -10.18 5.35
CA LEU A 355 3.45 -11.33 5.41
C LEU A 355 4.19 -12.66 5.38
N ASN A 356 5.06 -12.87 4.39
CA ASN A 356 5.81 -14.12 4.25
C ASN A 356 6.73 -14.35 5.47
N LYS A 357 7.33 -13.30 6.02
CA LYS A 357 8.12 -13.41 7.25
C LYS A 357 7.27 -13.80 8.46
N HIS A 358 6.07 -13.27 8.59
CA HIS A 358 5.20 -13.55 9.74
C HIS A 358 4.61 -14.97 9.68
N LEU A 359 4.14 -15.38 8.50
CA LEU A 359 3.51 -16.68 8.27
C LEU A 359 4.52 -17.82 8.06
N GLY A 360 5.79 -17.51 7.82
CA GLY A 360 6.80 -18.51 7.48
C GLY A 360 6.63 -19.11 6.07
N THR A 361 5.97 -18.38 5.17
CA THR A 361 5.70 -18.80 3.78
C THR A 361 6.63 -18.11 2.79
N ASN A 362 6.59 -18.52 1.52
CA ASN A 362 7.30 -17.83 0.42
C ASN A 362 6.37 -17.40 -0.74
N GLY A 363 5.13 -17.89 -0.77
CA GLY A 363 4.16 -17.67 -1.84
C GLY A 363 2.94 -16.84 -1.44
N THR A 364 2.90 -16.28 -0.23
CA THR A 364 1.80 -15.41 0.22
C THR A 364 1.99 -14.02 -0.37
N TYR A 365 0.93 -13.45 -0.94
CA TYR A 365 1.01 -12.11 -1.54
C TYR A 365 -0.28 -11.32 -1.37
N VAL A 366 -0.17 -10.01 -1.45
CA VAL A 366 -1.31 -9.09 -1.47
C VAL A 366 -1.77 -8.86 -2.91
N SER A 367 -3.07 -8.95 -3.14
CA SER A 367 -3.65 -8.62 -4.46
C SER A 367 -3.91 -7.12 -4.59
N GLN A 368 -3.10 -6.44 -5.40
CA GLN A 368 -3.25 -5.01 -5.69
C GLN A 368 -4.65 -4.68 -6.27
N GLU A 369 -5.22 -5.58 -7.09
CA GLU A 369 -6.53 -5.39 -7.72
C GLU A 369 -7.68 -5.34 -6.72
N THR A 370 -7.49 -5.88 -5.52
CA THR A 370 -8.49 -5.88 -4.44
C THR A 370 -8.35 -4.70 -3.49
N MET A 371 -7.28 -3.92 -3.63
CA MET A 371 -6.99 -2.81 -2.73
C MET A 371 -7.95 -1.64 -2.97
N HIS A 372 -8.57 -1.16 -1.89
CA HIS A 372 -9.40 0.05 -1.94
C HIS A 372 -9.38 0.78 -0.60
N VAL A 373 -9.49 2.11 -0.66
CA VAL A 373 -9.64 2.96 0.53
C VAL A 373 -11.12 3.15 0.80
N ASP A 374 -11.54 2.86 2.03
CA ASP A 374 -12.90 3.10 2.50
C ASP A 374 -13.11 4.62 2.70
N ALA A 375 -14.12 5.18 2.03
CA ALA A 375 -14.31 6.63 1.98
C ALA A 375 -14.71 7.27 3.33
N ASN A 376 -15.25 6.49 4.26
CA ASN A 376 -15.77 6.97 5.56
C ASN A 376 -14.76 6.83 6.69
N THR A 377 -13.85 5.87 6.57
CA THR A 377 -12.87 5.53 7.62
C THR A 377 -11.44 5.81 7.21
N TRP A 378 -11.18 5.98 5.90
CA TRP A 378 -9.86 6.03 5.28
C TRP A 378 -8.97 4.82 5.59
N ALA A 379 -9.57 3.72 6.03
CA ALA A 379 -8.87 2.45 6.15
C ALA A 379 -8.67 1.82 4.77
N THR A 380 -7.58 1.09 4.59
CA THR A 380 -7.28 0.41 3.32
C THR A 380 -7.60 -1.07 3.43
N LYS A 381 -8.59 -1.53 2.66
CA LYS A 381 -9.03 -2.93 2.60
C LYS A 381 -8.38 -3.65 1.43
N PHE A 382 -7.95 -4.89 1.64
CA PHE A 382 -7.31 -5.71 0.60
C PHE A 382 -7.40 -7.20 0.92
N ALA A 383 -7.20 -8.02 -0.11
CA ALA A 383 -7.11 -9.47 0.01
C ALA A 383 -5.65 -9.94 0.05
N VAL A 384 -5.36 -10.80 1.01
CA VAL A 384 -4.13 -11.60 1.09
C VAL A 384 -4.43 -12.97 0.47
N MET A 385 -3.60 -13.34 -0.48
CA MET A 385 -3.63 -14.60 -1.22
C MET A 385 -2.61 -15.54 -0.59
N VAL A 386 -3.08 -16.58 0.10
CA VAL A 386 -2.24 -17.60 0.74
C VAL A 386 -2.36 -18.90 -0.04
N GLN A 387 -1.26 -19.57 -0.35
CA GLN A 387 -1.32 -20.87 -1.02
C GLN A 387 -2.07 -21.88 -0.15
N GLN A 388 -2.97 -22.68 -0.73
CA GLN A 388 -3.80 -23.61 0.07
C GLN A 388 -2.97 -24.62 0.88
N GLN A 389 -1.76 -24.94 0.41
CA GLN A 389 -0.84 -25.86 1.09
C GLN A 389 -0.27 -25.28 2.38
N ASP A 390 -0.12 -23.96 2.42
CA ASP A 390 0.35 -23.21 3.58
C ASP A 390 -0.83 -22.72 4.46
N PHE A 391 -2.06 -23.06 4.07
CA PHE A 391 -3.26 -22.56 4.73
C PHE A 391 -3.79 -23.55 5.77
N GLU A 392 -3.75 -23.10 7.02
CA GLU A 392 -4.28 -23.80 8.18
C GLU A 392 -5.56 -23.08 8.64
N ASN A 393 -6.71 -23.77 8.55
CA ASN A 393 -8.02 -23.16 8.83
C ASN A 393 -8.15 -22.55 10.24
N ALA A 394 -7.38 -23.06 11.21
CA ALA A 394 -7.45 -22.65 12.61
C ALA A 394 -6.59 -21.42 12.95
N THR A 395 -5.50 -21.19 12.20
CA THR A 395 -4.39 -20.29 12.59
C THR A 395 -4.16 -19.20 11.56
N THR A 396 -4.05 -19.56 10.28
CA THR A 396 -3.66 -18.63 9.20
C THR A 396 -4.52 -17.36 9.12
N PRO A 397 -5.87 -17.41 9.19
CA PRO A 397 -6.67 -16.17 9.17
C PRO A 397 -6.31 -15.20 10.31
N GLY A 398 -6.08 -15.73 11.52
CA GLY A 398 -5.71 -14.93 12.68
C GLY A 398 -4.31 -14.34 12.53
N GLU A 399 -3.34 -15.13 12.07
CA GLU A 399 -1.97 -14.68 11.85
C GLU A 399 -1.87 -13.60 10.77
N VAL A 400 -2.63 -13.73 9.68
CA VAL A 400 -2.74 -12.68 8.66
C VAL A 400 -3.23 -11.38 9.30
N LEU A 401 -4.32 -11.43 10.09
CA LEU A 401 -4.89 -10.25 10.76
C LEU A 401 -3.95 -9.61 11.79
N THR A 402 -3.05 -10.38 12.40
CA THR A 402 -2.05 -9.86 13.36
C THR A 402 -0.74 -9.43 12.73
N THR A 403 -0.61 -9.50 11.39
CA THR A 403 0.63 -9.13 10.70
C THR A 403 0.95 -7.64 10.91
N HIS A 404 2.16 -7.36 11.42
CA HIS A 404 2.63 -6.01 11.64
C HIS A 404 3.33 -5.44 10.40
N PHE A 405 2.63 -4.55 9.70
CA PHE A 405 3.13 -3.83 8.52
C PHE A 405 3.97 -2.59 8.87
N ALA A 406 4.97 -2.73 9.74
CA ALA A 406 5.74 -1.60 10.27
C ALA A 406 6.55 -0.88 9.18
N ARG A 407 7.21 -1.63 8.28
CA ARG A 407 8.00 -1.04 7.19
C ARG A 407 7.11 -0.38 6.15
N THR A 408 5.99 -1.02 5.82
CA THR A 408 5.00 -0.45 4.91
C THR A 408 4.45 0.86 5.46
N LYS A 409 4.04 0.89 6.74
CA LYS A 409 3.53 2.11 7.40
C LYS A 409 4.57 3.24 7.43
N GLN A 410 5.84 2.92 7.72
CA GLN A 410 6.91 3.91 7.69
C GLN A 410 7.11 4.47 6.28
N PHE A 411 7.11 3.62 5.25
CA PHE A 411 7.26 4.05 3.87
C PHE A 411 6.11 4.97 3.41
N VAL A 412 4.87 4.66 3.79
CA VAL A 412 3.70 5.49 3.51
C VAL A 412 3.81 6.84 4.22
N LYS A 413 4.27 6.86 5.47
CA LYS A 413 4.54 8.10 6.20
C LYS A 413 5.60 8.95 5.49
N ASP A 414 6.74 8.36 5.14
CA ASP A 414 7.83 9.04 4.43
C ASP A 414 7.38 9.57 3.06
N TYR A 415 6.44 8.88 2.40
CA TYR A 415 5.83 9.34 1.15
C TYR A 415 5.01 10.61 1.37
N TYR A 416 4.11 10.62 2.37
CA TYR A 416 3.29 11.79 2.70
C TYR A 416 4.10 12.94 3.32
N ASP A 417 5.26 12.65 3.92
CA ASP A 417 6.20 13.67 4.41
C ASP A 417 6.92 14.46 3.31
N ARG A 418 6.72 14.09 2.04
CA ARG A 418 7.18 14.90 0.89
C ARG A 418 6.31 16.13 0.62
N VAL A 419 5.10 16.17 1.18
CA VAL A 419 4.18 17.30 1.09
C VAL A 419 4.07 17.90 2.49
N ASN A 420 4.39 19.19 2.61
CA ASN A 420 4.38 19.92 3.88
C ASN A 420 3.15 20.84 4.03
N GLU A 421 2.04 20.46 3.40
CA GLU A 421 0.79 21.22 3.47
C GLU A 421 0.00 20.85 4.73
N VAL A 422 -0.35 21.88 5.50
CA VAL A 422 -1.02 21.78 6.80
C VAL A 422 -2.09 22.86 6.89
N LEU A 423 -3.28 22.48 7.31
CA LEU A 423 -4.34 23.43 7.64
C LEU A 423 -4.17 23.90 9.08
N TYR A 424 -4.22 25.21 9.29
CA TYR A 424 -4.22 25.84 10.60
C TYR A 424 -5.64 26.24 10.96
N MET A 425 -6.05 25.94 12.19
CA MET A 425 -7.40 26.21 12.69
C MET A 425 -7.34 26.61 14.16
N ASP A 426 -8.34 27.35 14.62
CA ASP A 426 -8.50 27.69 16.04
C ASP A 426 -8.84 26.42 16.87
N THR A 427 -8.01 26.14 17.87
CA THR A 427 -8.16 24.98 18.77
C THR A 427 -9.42 25.07 19.61
N SER A 428 -9.84 26.29 19.96
CA SER A 428 -10.95 26.51 20.88
C SER A 428 -12.28 26.00 20.32
N ILE A 429 -12.45 25.96 18.99
CA ILE A 429 -13.69 25.54 18.33
C ILE A 429 -13.65 24.07 17.85
N MET A 430 -12.50 23.40 17.94
CA MET A 430 -12.35 22.02 17.48
C MET A 430 -12.94 21.02 18.51
N PRO A 431 -13.86 20.11 18.12
CA PRO A 431 -14.59 19.26 19.06
C PRO A 431 -13.79 18.01 19.50
N PHE A 432 -12.60 18.19 20.08
CA PHE A 432 -11.73 17.10 20.54
C PHE A 432 -12.37 16.15 21.57
N CYS A 433 -13.41 16.59 22.25
CA CYS A 433 -14.16 15.78 23.22
C CYS A 433 -15.19 14.82 22.55
N ASN A 434 -15.40 14.91 21.24
CA ASN A 434 -16.37 14.10 20.49
C ASN A 434 -15.75 13.56 19.19
N ASP A 435 -15.23 12.33 19.24
CA ASP A 435 -14.57 11.67 18.11
C ASP A 435 -15.43 11.59 16.84
N THR A 436 -16.75 11.39 16.99
CA THR A 436 -17.65 11.28 15.83
C THR A 436 -17.77 12.63 15.12
N MET A 437 -17.91 13.70 15.89
CA MET A 437 -17.99 15.06 15.36
C MET A 437 -16.63 15.51 14.80
N LEU A 438 -15.54 15.22 15.50
CA LEU A 438 -14.18 15.48 15.03
C LEU A 438 -13.90 14.79 13.69
N ASN A 439 -14.28 13.52 13.57
CA ASN A 439 -14.13 12.77 12.32
C ASN A 439 -14.98 13.38 11.18
N ALA A 440 -16.21 13.82 11.48
CA ALA A 440 -17.06 14.50 10.51
C ALA A 440 -16.49 15.84 10.05
N VAL A 441 -15.96 16.64 10.99
CA VAL A 441 -15.24 17.90 10.69
C VAL A 441 -14.06 17.63 9.77
N MET A 442 -13.20 16.67 10.12
CA MET A 442 -12.04 16.28 9.32
C MET A 442 -12.43 15.89 7.88
N HIS A 443 -13.43 15.02 7.72
CA HIS A 443 -13.88 14.58 6.39
C HIS A 443 -14.48 15.74 5.58
N ARG A 444 -15.27 16.62 6.19
CA ARG A 444 -15.90 17.76 5.50
C ARG A 444 -14.87 18.82 5.11
N LEU A 445 -13.90 19.11 5.97
CA LEU A 445 -12.79 20.00 5.63
C LEU A 445 -11.97 19.45 4.47
N VAL A 446 -11.68 18.15 4.48
CA VAL A 446 -11.00 17.50 3.34
C VAL A 446 -11.85 17.59 2.06
N THR A 447 -13.18 17.52 2.13
CA THR A 447 -14.05 17.77 0.96
C THR A 447 -13.84 19.17 0.40
N VAL A 448 -13.78 20.20 1.25
CA VAL A 448 -13.49 21.59 0.81
C VAL A 448 -12.12 21.66 0.12
N VAL A 449 -11.09 21.04 0.70
CA VAL A 449 -9.76 20.97 0.10
C VAL A 449 -9.77 20.28 -1.27
N ARG A 450 -10.53 19.18 -1.41
CA ARG A 450 -10.69 18.46 -2.69
C ARG A 450 -11.33 19.34 -3.76
N GLU A 451 -12.28 20.18 -3.38
CA GLU A 451 -12.92 21.14 -4.29
C GLU A 451 -11.96 22.25 -4.70
N VAL A 452 -11.28 22.88 -3.73
CA VAL A 452 -10.28 23.94 -3.97
C VAL A 452 -9.16 23.46 -4.90
N LEU A 453 -8.61 22.27 -4.63
CA LEU A 453 -7.51 21.71 -5.41
C LEU A 453 -7.97 20.89 -6.62
N SER A 454 -9.29 20.75 -6.83
CA SER A 454 -9.89 19.95 -7.91
C SER A 454 -9.32 18.52 -8.01
N PHE A 455 -9.02 17.90 -6.87
CA PHE A 455 -8.46 16.55 -6.79
C PHE A 455 -9.19 15.70 -5.74
N PRO A 456 -9.85 14.59 -6.15
CA PRO A 456 -10.76 13.86 -5.26
C PRO A 456 -10.06 12.97 -4.21
N LEU A 457 -8.79 12.62 -4.41
CA LEU A 457 -8.06 11.66 -3.56
C LEU A 457 -7.14 12.34 -2.54
N ILE A 458 -7.64 13.37 -1.87
CA ILE A 458 -6.95 14.02 -0.74
C ILE A 458 -7.47 13.42 0.56
N TYR A 459 -6.57 13.17 1.50
CA TYR A 459 -6.91 12.74 2.86
C TYR A 459 -6.23 13.65 3.88
N ALA A 460 -6.38 13.36 5.17
CA ALA A 460 -5.70 14.09 6.22
C ALA A 460 -5.30 13.17 7.38
N ASN A 461 -4.30 13.61 8.15
CA ASN A 461 -4.10 13.08 9.50
C ASN A 461 -5.16 13.65 10.45
N PRO A 462 -5.43 12.97 11.58
CA PRO A 462 -6.23 13.54 12.65
C PRO A 462 -5.69 14.92 13.08
N PRO A 463 -6.55 15.88 13.44
CA PRO A 463 -6.10 17.18 13.95
C PRO A 463 -5.24 17.05 15.22
N GLU A 464 -4.17 17.82 15.31
CA GLU A 464 -3.22 17.84 16.44
C GLU A 464 -3.07 19.25 17.01
N VAL A 465 -3.15 19.40 18.33
CA VAL A 465 -2.91 20.67 19.03
C VAL A 465 -1.41 20.96 19.08
N ARG A 466 -0.98 22.12 18.58
CA ARG A 466 0.41 22.57 18.68
C ARG A 466 0.64 23.24 20.03
N LYS A 467 1.63 22.74 20.79
CA LYS A 467 2.03 23.29 22.11
C LYS A 467 3.40 23.99 22.10
N GLU A 468 4.10 23.99 20.97
CA GLU A 468 5.55 24.27 20.94
C GLU A 468 5.94 25.76 20.74
N PHE A 469 5.00 26.68 20.53
CA PHE A 469 5.34 28.04 20.05
C PHE A 469 4.77 29.21 20.88
N ASP A 470 4.41 29.01 22.15
CA ASP A 470 3.74 30.04 22.98
C ASP A 470 2.42 30.61 22.40
N PHE A 471 2.00 30.18 21.21
CA PHE A 471 0.65 30.35 20.69
C PHE A 471 -0.23 29.25 21.24
N GLU A 472 -0.80 29.49 22.43
CA GLU A 472 -1.94 28.72 22.90
C GLU A 472 -3.08 28.93 21.88
N ASN A 473 -3.70 27.83 21.40
CA ASN A 473 -4.88 27.80 20.51
C ASN A 473 -4.70 27.52 19.01
N ILE A 474 -3.58 26.95 18.54
CA ILE A 474 -3.47 26.48 17.14
C ILE A 474 -3.59 24.95 17.02
N THR A 475 -4.56 24.50 16.23
CA THR A 475 -4.73 23.11 15.81
C THR A 475 -4.27 22.97 14.37
N THR A 476 -3.49 21.93 14.10
CA THR A 476 -2.97 21.62 12.76
C THR A 476 -3.55 20.33 12.23
N MET A 477 -3.89 20.30 10.94
CA MET A 477 -4.31 19.09 10.24
C MET A 477 -3.45 18.89 8.99
N LYS A 478 -2.57 17.88 9.01
CA LYS A 478 -1.70 17.59 7.87
C LYS A 478 -2.50 16.99 6.72
N LEU A 479 -2.36 17.57 5.53
CA LEU A 479 -2.97 17.03 4.32
C LEU A 479 -2.10 15.90 3.74
N LEU A 480 -2.76 14.82 3.34
CA LEU A 480 -2.15 13.64 2.74
C LEU A 480 -2.47 13.65 1.25
N MET A 481 -1.48 14.05 0.45
CA MET A 481 -1.62 14.34 -0.98
C MET A 481 -0.45 13.78 -1.79
N PRO A 482 -0.59 13.67 -3.12
CA PRO A 482 0.54 13.32 -3.98
C PRO A 482 1.66 14.37 -3.89
N ALA A 483 2.91 13.92 -4.02
CA ALA A 483 4.09 14.80 -3.99
C ALA A 483 4.05 15.93 -5.06
N SER A 484 3.26 15.78 -6.12
CA SER A 484 3.05 16.83 -7.13
C SER A 484 2.40 18.10 -6.57
N PHE A 485 1.72 18.02 -5.43
CA PHE A 485 1.08 19.15 -4.75
C PHE A 485 2.02 19.95 -3.84
N ASN A 486 3.30 19.55 -3.72
CA ASN A 486 4.28 20.31 -2.96
C ASN A 486 4.83 21.48 -3.80
N ASN A 487 4.01 22.51 -4.05
CA ASN A 487 4.34 23.66 -4.89
C ASN A 487 3.61 24.93 -4.44
N ASP A 488 4.11 26.09 -4.88
CA ASP A 488 3.57 27.40 -4.50
C ASP A 488 2.11 27.61 -4.90
N THR A 489 1.68 27.12 -6.07
CA THR A 489 0.29 27.24 -6.53
C THR A 489 -0.69 26.53 -5.59
N THR A 490 -0.30 25.38 -5.06
CA THR A 490 -1.12 24.64 -4.08
C THR A 490 -1.21 25.44 -2.79
N ARG A 491 -0.08 25.95 -2.30
CA ARG A 491 -0.02 26.77 -1.08
C ARG A 491 -0.88 28.03 -1.20
N GLU A 492 -0.76 28.77 -2.31
CA GLU A 492 -1.57 29.97 -2.59
C GLU A 492 -3.06 29.63 -2.63
N ALA A 493 -3.46 28.58 -3.35
CA ALA A 493 -4.86 28.17 -3.43
C ALA A 493 -5.45 27.77 -2.06
N LEU A 494 -4.65 27.13 -1.19
CA LEU A 494 -5.07 26.79 0.16
C LEU A 494 -5.12 27.99 1.10
N MET A 495 -4.23 28.98 0.92
CA MET A 495 -4.24 30.23 1.70
C MET A 495 -5.40 31.16 1.30
N ASP A 496 -5.75 31.19 0.01
CA ASP A 496 -6.90 31.94 -0.50
C ASP A 496 -8.23 31.30 -0.09
N ALA A 497 -8.22 30.01 0.26
CA ALA A 497 -9.38 29.34 0.82
C ALA A 497 -9.56 29.76 2.29
N ASP A 498 -10.68 30.42 2.61
CA ASP A 498 -11.03 30.78 3.99
C ASP A 498 -11.46 29.52 4.78
N MET A 499 -10.45 28.77 5.24
CA MET A 499 -10.65 27.49 5.93
C MET A 499 -11.28 27.67 7.32
N ASP A 500 -11.09 28.81 7.96
CA ASP A 500 -11.76 29.14 9.22
C ASP A 500 -13.26 29.37 8.98
N ALA A 501 -13.64 30.10 7.93
CA ALA A 501 -15.06 30.24 7.55
C ALA A 501 -15.69 28.90 7.19
N ALA A 502 -14.97 28.04 6.45
CA ALA A 502 -15.42 26.69 6.13
C ALA A 502 -15.62 25.84 7.39
N LEU A 503 -14.67 25.87 8.34
CA LEU A 503 -14.77 25.19 9.63
C LEU A 503 -16.00 25.67 10.41
N LEU A 504 -16.20 26.98 10.53
CA LEU A 504 -17.35 27.55 11.24
C LEU A 504 -18.66 27.11 10.61
N GLN A 505 -18.77 27.12 9.28
CA GLN A 505 -19.96 26.60 8.59
C GLN A 505 -20.21 25.13 8.90
N ILE A 506 -19.17 24.29 8.84
CA ILE A 506 -19.27 22.87 9.17
C ILE A 506 -19.75 22.67 10.62
N LEU A 507 -19.19 23.43 11.57
CA LEU A 507 -19.59 23.34 12.98
C LEU A 507 -21.05 23.77 13.18
N ARG A 508 -21.50 24.85 12.53
CA ARG A 508 -22.90 25.30 12.61
C ARG A 508 -23.87 24.20 12.17
N GLU A 509 -23.54 23.50 11.09
CA GLU A 509 -24.36 22.39 10.57
C GLU A 509 -24.34 21.17 11.50
N LEU A 510 -23.17 20.84 12.09
CA LEU A 510 -23.02 19.66 12.95
C LEU A 510 -23.63 19.85 14.35
N TYR A 511 -23.53 21.04 14.95
CA TYR A 511 -24.20 21.35 16.22
C TYR A 511 -25.71 21.54 16.01
N GLY A 512 -26.11 22.14 14.89
CA GLY A 512 -27.50 22.45 14.59
C GLY A 512 -27.97 23.78 15.23
N PRO A 513 -29.07 24.36 14.72
CA PRO A 513 -29.47 25.74 15.06
C PRO A 513 -29.90 25.93 16.51
N GLU A 514 -30.31 24.88 17.22
CA GLU A 514 -30.70 24.96 18.64
C GLU A 514 -29.49 25.00 19.59
N HIS A 515 -28.31 24.66 19.08
CA HIS A 515 -27.05 24.55 19.83
C HIS A 515 -26.00 25.59 19.41
N VAL A 516 -26.35 26.49 18.49
CA VAL A 516 -25.50 27.61 18.07
C VAL A 516 -26.18 28.90 18.51
N VAL A 517 -25.52 29.66 19.37
CA VAL A 517 -26.05 30.92 19.89
C VAL A 517 -25.12 32.07 19.51
N THR A 518 -25.67 33.06 18.80
CA THR A 518 -24.94 34.30 18.49
C THR A 518 -25.16 35.31 19.61
N LEU A 519 -24.08 35.67 20.31
CA LEU A 519 -24.05 36.74 21.28
C LEU A 519 -23.74 38.06 20.56
N VAL A 520 -24.62 39.05 20.71
CA VAL A 520 -24.54 40.33 20.01
C VAL A 520 -24.30 41.46 21.00
N PHE A 521 -23.21 42.20 20.81
CA PHE A 521 -22.81 43.31 21.65
C PHE A 521 -22.78 44.62 20.82
N PRO A 522 -23.82 45.47 20.91
CA PRO A 522 -23.94 46.66 20.08
C PRO A 522 -23.09 47.84 20.59
N MET A 523 -22.50 48.62 19.67
CA MET A 523 -21.95 49.93 19.98
C MET A 523 -23.07 50.97 20.26
N PRO A 524 -22.83 51.99 21.12
CA PRO A 524 -21.57 52.30 21.81
C PRO A 524 -21.44 51.67 23.20
N GLN A 525 -22.42 50.88 23.65
CA GLN A 525 -22.41 50.29 25.01
C GLN A 525 -21.19 49.38 25.20
N TYR A 526 -20.91 48.54 24.20
CA TYR A 526 -19.76 47.65 24.18
C TYR A 526 -18.77 48.11 23.09
N ASP A 527 -17.94 49.11 23.40
CA ASP A 527 -16.92 49.63 22.47
C ASP A 527 -15.62 48.82 22.59
N PHE A 528 -15.49 47.78 21.79
CA PHE A 528 -14.28 46.96 21.74
C PHE A 528 -13.14 47.57 20.89
N SER A 529 -13.36 48.71 20.22
CA SER A 529 -12.40 49.28 19.25
C SER A 529 -11.09 49.79 19.87
N LYS A 530 -11.07 49.92 21.20
CA LYS A 530 -9.94 50.46 21.98
C LYS A 530 -9.16 49.41 22.75
N LEU A 531 -9.53 48.15 22.61
CA LEU A 531 -8.83 47.03 23.24
C LEU A 531 -7.66 46.59 22.36
N THR A 532 -6.58 46.12 22.99
CA THR A 532 -5.47 45.45 22.31
C THR A 532 -5.85 44.01 21.94
N ASP A 533 -5.11 43.39 21.02
CA ASP A 533 -5.38 41.99 20.61
C ASP A 533 -5.33 41.02 21.81
N GLU A 534 -4.41 41.22 22.75
CA GLU A 534 -4.32 40.44 24.00
C GLU A 534 -5.61 40.59 24.84
N GLN A 535 -6.08 41.83 25.03
CA GLN A 535 -7.32 42.09 25.78
C GLN A 535 -8.57 41.56 25.05
N LEU A 536 -8.58 41.53 23.71
CA LEU A 536 -9.68 40.92 22.97
C LEU A 536 -9.76 39.41 23.22
N VAL A 537 -8.61 38.73 23.32
CA VAL A 537 -8.54 37.31 23.70
C VAL A 537 -9.00 37.11 25.15
N GLU A 538 -8.56 37.95 26.08
CA GLU A 538 -9.01 37.88 27.48
C GLU A 538 -10.53 38.08 27.60
N VAL A 539 -11.09 39.05 26.88
CA VAL A 539 -12.53 39.31 26.87
C VAL A 539 -13.30 38.15 26.25
N ARG A 540 -12.78 37.51 25.18
CA ARG A 540 -13.37 36.30 24.60
C ARG A 540 -13.49 35.19 25.64
N TRP A 541 -12.43 34.93 26.40
CA TRP A 541 -12.45 33.91 27.46
C TRP A 541 -13.38 34.29 28.62
N PHE A 542 -13.40 35.56 29.01
CA PHE A 542 -14.32 36.06 30.01
C PHE A 542 -15.79 35.85 29.63
N ILE A 543 -16.15 36.13 28.37
CA ILE A 543 -17.50 35.85 27.84
C ILE A 543 -17.80 34.35 27.92
N LEU A 544 -16.85 33.50 27.52
CA LEU A 544 -17.04 32.05 27.55
C LEU A 544 -17.25 31.51 28.97
N ASP A 545 -16.52 32.03 29.95
CA ASP A 545 -16.68 31.61 31.35
C ASP A 545 -18.07 31.95 31.89
N LEU A 546 -18.60 33.15 31.58
CA LEU A 546 -19.97 33.53 31.93
C LEU A 546 -21.00 32.62 31.26
N VAL A 547 -20.81 32.32 29.97
CA VAL A 547 -21.65 31.38 29.23
C VAL A 547 -21.65 30.01 29.88
N ARG A 548 -20.48 29.46 30.21
CA ARG A 548 -20.34 28.13 30.82
C ARG A 548 -21.03 28.09 32.19
N ALA A 549 -20.80 29.10 33.03
CA ALA A 549 -21.47 29.21 34.33
C ALA A 549 -23.00 29.21 34.17
N ARG A 550 -23.52 29.99 33.21
CA ARG A 550 -24.95 30.08 32.96
C ARG A 550 -25.56 28.77 32.45
N LEU A 551 -24.88 28.07 31.53
CA LEU A 551 -25.35 26.79 31.02
C LEU A 551 -25.50 25.75 32.13
N GLU A 552 -24.56 25.71 33.07
CA GLU A 552 -24.64 24.81 34.23
C GLU A 552 -25.80 25.18 35.17
N GLU A 553 -26.07 26.47 35.40
CA GLU A 553 -27.26 26.90 36.15
C GLU A 553 -28.57 26.43 35.48
N CYS A 554 -28.69 26.62 34.16
CA CYS A 554 -29.86 26.18 33.41
C CYS A 554 -30.02 24.66 33.41
N ALA A 555 -28.92 23.91 33.39
CA ALA A 555 -28.95 22.45 33.46
C ALA A 555 -29.60 21.96 34.75
N VAL A 556 -29.29 22.59 35.88
CA VAL A 556 -29.90 22.28 37.20
C VAL A 556 -31.40 22.61 37.23
N LEU A 557 -31.82 23.66 36.51
CA LEU A 557 -33.21 24.12 36.49
C LEU A 557 -34.11 23.37 35.48
N SER A 558 -33.53 22.68 34.50
CA SER A 558 -34.26 21.87 33.54
C SER A 558 -34.79 20.58 34.19
N VAL A 559 -36.12 20.40 34.19
CA VAL A 559 -36.87 19.49 35.09
C VAL A 559 -36.69 17.98 34.82
N ASP A 560 -35.85 17.57 33.86
CA ASP A 560 -35.67 16.16 33.47
C ASP A 560 -34.33 15.51 33.87
N GLY A 561 -33.74 15.96 34.99
CA GLY A 561 -32.40 15.53 35.44
C GLY A 561 -32.30 14.80 36.78
N VAL A 562 -33.28 13.97 37.18
CA VAL A 562 -33.09 13.07 38.34
C VAL A 562 -32.16 11.93 37.93
N GLY A 563 -30.89 12.03 38.32
CA GLY A 563 -29.97 10.90 38.41
C GLY A 563 -28.87 10.85 37.36
N ALA A 564 -27.79 11.59 37.58
CA ALA A 564 -26.47 11.20 37.09
C ALA A 564 -25.46 11.39 38.21
N SER A 565 -25.04 10.26 38.79
CA SER A 565 -23.90 10.20 39.70
C SER A 565 -22.67 10.77 39.01
N VAL A 566 -21.99 11.70 39.68
CA VAL A 566 -20.67 12.18 39.31
C VAL A 566 -19.67 11.02 39.47
N SER A 567 -19.46 10.27 38.39
CA SER A 567 -18.37 9.30 38.27
C SER A 567 -17.37 9.76 37.21
N SER A 568 -16.21 10.20 37.71
CA SER A 568 -14.84 10.12 37.16
C SER A 568 -14.60 10.21 35.64
N HIS A 569 -13.87 11.26 35.25
CA HIS A 569 -12.72 11.22 34.33
C HIS A 569 -12.96 10.69 32.89
N SER A 570 -14.06 11.09 32.25
CA SER A 570 -14.09 11.23 30.79
C SER A 570 -14.35 12.70 30.46
N SER A 571 -13.54 13.32 29.60
CA SER A 571 -13.63 14.72 29.20
C SER A 571 -15.04 15.09 28.70
N VAL A 572 -15.85 15.69 29.58
CA VAL A 572 -17.19 16.17 29.22
C VAL A 572 -17.03 17.34 28.27
N CYS A 573 -17.74 17.33 27.13
CA CYS A 573 -17.73 18.46 26.21
C CYS A 573 -18.28 19.72 26.88
N GLU A 574 -17.49 20.80 26.85
CA GLU A 574 -17.86 22.13 27.29
C GLU A 574 -18.24 23.03 26.11
N ALA A 575 -18.91 24.15 26.39
CA ALA A 575 -19.19 25.14 25.37
C ALA A 575 -17.89 25.78 24.85
N VAL A 576 -17.92 26.15 23.57
CA VAL A 576 -16.82 26.81 22.88
C VAL A 576 -17.33 28.08 22.20
N ILE A 577 -16.46 29.07 22.01
CA ILE A 577 -16.79 30.39 21.46
C ILE A 577 -15.89 30.70 20.27
N THR A 578 -16.38 31.44 19.27
CA THR A 578 -15.56 31.95 18.15
C THR A 578 -14.76 33.18 18.53
N ASN A 579 -13.89 33.66 17.63
CA ASN A 579 -13.37 35.01 17.68
C ASN A 579 -14.48 36.04 17.40
N ARG A 580 -14.22 37.30 17.79
CA ARG A 580 -15.11 38.44 17.56
C ARG A 580 -15.23 38.74 16.06
N THR A 581 -16.45 38.79 15.55
CA THR A 581 -16.75 39.34 14.22
C THR A 581 -17.44 40.68 14.34
N GLU A 582 -17.11 41.64 13.48
CA GLU A 582 -17.81 42.93 13.41
C GLU A 582 -18.82 42.91 12.27
N THR A 583 -20.08 43.16 12.59
CA THR A 583 -21.16 43.29 11.60
C THR A 583 -21.69 44.73 11.61
N VAL A 584 -21.99 45.25 10.41
CA VAL A 584 -22.60 46.57 10.25
C VAL A 584 -24.08 46.36 9.96
N VAL A 585 -24.96 46.82 10.85
CA VAL A 585 -26.39 46.75 10.59
C VAL A 585 -26.74 47.71 9.45
N SER A 586 -27.21 47.13 8.34
CA SER A 586 -27.56 47.87 7.12
C SER A 586 -28.89 48.64 7.22
N HIS A 587 -29.53 48.64 8.38
CA HIS A 587 -30.80 49.30 8.65
C HIS A 587 -30.71 50.13 9.94
N PRO A 588 -31.44 51.25 10.06
CA PRO A 588 -31.44 52.07 11.27
C PRO A 588 -31.83 51.28 12.54
N PRO A 589 -31.16 51.51 13.69
CA PRO A 589 -29.99 52.38 13.84
C PRO A 589 -28.76 51.71 13.23
N PHE A 590 -28.08 52.39 12.30
CA PHE A 590 -26.84 51.92 11.69
C PHE A 590 -25.77 51.85 12.77
N ASN A 591 -25.65 50.70 13.42
CA ASN A 591 -24.66 50.45 14.46
C ASN A 591 -23.73 49.33 14.04
N ILE A 592 -22.51 49.41 14.57
CA ILE A 592 -21.56 48.31 14.51
C ILE A 592 -21.89 47.38 15.67
N GLN A 593 -22.00 46.09 15.39
CA GLN A 593 -22.24 45.04 16.37
C GLN A 593 -21.01 44.14 16.42
N SER A 594 -20.55 43.85 17.63
CA SER A 594 -19.57 42.79 17.86
C SER A 594 -20.30 41.50 18.17
N GLU A 595 -20.07 40.48 17.36
CA GLU A 595 -20.72 39.19 17.47
C GLU A 595 -19.71 38.12 17.89
N TYR A 596 -20.18 37.20 18.74
CA TYR A 596 -19.50 35.95 19.04
C TYR A 596 -20.48 34.81 18.85
N GLU A 597 -20.07 33.73 18.21
CA GLU A 597 -20.86 32.51 18.17
C GLU A 597 -20.41 31.55 19.25
N VAL A 598 -21.37 31.00 19.98
CA VAL A 598 -21.18 29.99 21.00
C VAL A 598 -21.77 28.68 20.50
N PHE A 599 -20.95 27.63 20.50
CA PHE A 599 -21.40 26.27 20.24
C PHE A 599 -21.61 25.53 21.55
N VAL A 600 -22.87 25.16 21.80
CA VAL A 600 -23.33 24.55 23.04
C VAL A 600 -23.44 23.03 22.83
N PRO A 601 -22.76 22.20 23.64
CA PRO A 601 -22.81 20.75 23.49
C PRO A 601 -24.22 20.20 23.63
N SER A 602 -24.52 19.16 22.85
CA SER A 602 -25.82 18.48 22.83
C SER A 602 -26.22 17.81 24.14
N ARG A 603 -25.31 17.75 25.14
CA ARG A 603 -25.65 17.30 26.50
C ARG A 603 -26.70 18.19 27.17
N TYR A 604 -26.75 19.47 26.80
CA TYR A 604 -27.73 20.41 27.31
C TYR A 604 -29.04 20.27 26.53
N LYS A 605 -30.06 19.69 27.16
CA LYS A 605 -31.37 19.38 26.53
C LYS A 605 -32.41 20.50 26.66
N PHE A 606 -31.95 21.74 26.83
CA PHE A 606 -32.80 22.93 26.91
C PHE A 606 -32.45 23.90 25.79
N ASN A 607 -33.32 24.88 25.53
CA ASN A 607 -33.04 25.92 24.54
C ASN A 607 -31.87 26.80 25.03
N ALA A 608 -30.72 26.66 24.37
CA ALA A 608 -29.49 27.34 24.76
C ALA A 608 -29.62 28.86 24.66
N SER A 609 -30.25 29.38 23.59
CA SER A 609 -30.45 30.82 23.40
C SER A 609 -31.24 31.42 24.57
N LEU A 610 -32.36 30.80 24.95
CA LEU A 610 -33.19 31.26 26.07
C LEU A 610 -32.42 31.25 27.40
N CYS A 611 -31.54 30.26 27.59
CA CYS A 611 -30.70 30.18 28.79
C CYS A 611 -29.69 31.34 28.84
N LEU A 612 -29.01 31.61 27.72
CA LEU A 612 -27.97 32.63 27.61
C LEU A 612 -28.51 34.06 27.55
N ASP A 613 -29.75 34.27 27.09
CA ASP A 613 -30.45 35.56 27.17
C ASP A 613 -30.61 36.05 28.63
N GLY A 614 -30.52 35.13 29.61
CA GLY A 614 -30.58 35.45 31.03
C GLY A 614 -29.25 35.91 31.64
N ILE A 615 -28.16 36.03 30.88
CA ILE A 615 -26.88 36.51 31.40
C ILE A 615 -26.94 38.02 31.62
N ASP A 616 -26.49 38.46 32.80
CA ASP A 616 -26.26 39.87 33.07
C ASP A 616 -24.89 40.30 32.54
N TRP A 617 -24.89 40.99 31.39
CA TRP A 617 -23.67 41.46 30.71
C TRP A 617 -23.10 42.77 31.28
N THR A 618 -23.66 43.34 32.35
CA THR A 618 -23.14 44.58 32.96
C THR A 618 -21.67 44.46 33.39
N VAL A 619 -21.27 43.29 33.88
CA VAL A 619 -19.86 43.03 34.29
C VAL A 619 -18.91 43.08 33.08
N LEU A 620 -19.36 42.66 31.90
CA LEU A 620 -18.58 42.78 30.66
C LEU A 620 -18.44 44.24 30.24
N GLU A 621 -19.51 45.03 30.37
CA GLU A 621 -19.47 46.48 30.08
C GLU A 621 -18.44 47.19 30.98
N GLU A 622 -18.39 46.85 32.27
CA GLU A 622 -17.40 47.38 33.21
C GLU A 622 -15.96 46.96 32.85
N LEU A 623 -15.76 45.69 32.47
CA LEU A 623 -14.45 45.19 32.04
C LEU A 623 -13.93 45.95 30.81
N ILE A 624 -14.75 46.09 29.77
CA ILE A 624 -14.39 46.81 28.54
C ILE A 624 -14.11 48.28 28.84
N LYS A 625 -14.90 48.92 29.71
CA LYS A 625 -14.64 50.30 30.15
C LYS A 625 -13.31 50.42 30.87
N ASN A 626 -13.00 49.52 31.81
CA ASN A 626 -11.73 49.53 32.53
C ASN A 626 -10.53 49.41 31.58
N TYR A 627 -10.56 48.47 30.63
CA TYR A 627 -9.49 48.36 29.62
C TYR A 627 -9.43 49.58 28.71
N THR A 628 -10.58 50.13 28.31
CA THR A 628 -10.64 51.37 27.54
C THR A 628 -10.01 52.54 28.30
N GLU A 629 -10.21 52.63 29.62
CA GLU A 629 -9.61 53.67 30.45
C GLU A 629 -8.11 53.46 30.67
N GLU A 630 -7.66 52.22 30.81
CA GLU A 630 -6.25 51.86 30.89
C GLU A 630 -5.52 52.19 29.57
N ASN A 631 -6.18 51.92 28.44
CA ASN A 631 -5.65 52.18 27.10
C ASN A 631 -5.83 53.62 26.63
N LYS A 632 -6.57 54.47 27.38
CA LYS A 632 -6.60 55.91 27.07
C LYS A 632 -5.16 56.39 27.10
N PRO A 633 -4.64 57.00 26.02
CA PRO A 633 -3.30 57.58 26.06
C PRO A 633 -3.29 58.55 27.23
N ARG A 634 -2.48 58.26 28.26
CA ARG A 634 -2.40 59.07 29.47
C ARG A 634 -2.39 60.52 29.02
N HIS A 635 -3.41 61.29 29.40
CA HIS A 635 -3.46 62.71 29.11
C HIS A 635 -2.08 63.25 29.49
N LYS A 636 -1.31 63.67 28.48
CA LYS A 636 -0.13 64.49 28.71
C LYS A 636 -0.65 65.62 29.57
N SER A 637 -0.33 65.58 30.86
CA SER A 637 -0.56 66.73 31.70
C SER A 637 0.09 67.90 30.97
N ALA A 638 -0.55 69.06 30.99
CA ALA A 638 -0.02 70.26 30.35
C ALA A 638 1.33 70.75 30.95
N CYS A 639 2.06 69.90 31.67
CA CYS A 639 3.44 70.02 32.06
C CYS A 639 4.23 68.79 31.58
N ASP A 640 4.45 68.66 30.27
CA ASP A 640 5.44 67.72 29.75
C ASP A 640 6.36 68.39 28.73
N ARG A 641 7.66 68.14 28.90
CA ARG A 641 8.84 68.85 28.36
C ARG A 641 9.02 70.33 28.75
N SER A 642 8.05 71.23 28.69
CA SER A 642 8.30 72.67 28.98
C SER A 642 8.41 73.01 30.48
N CYS A 643 7.71 72.30 31.38
CA CYS A 643 7.88 72.47 32.84
C CYS A 643 9.15 71.80 33.36
N ILE A 644 9.57 70.68 32.75
CA ILE A 644 10.83 70.01 33.08
C ILE A 644 12.01 70.80 32.53
N ILE A 645 11.91 71.38 31.33
CA ILE A 645 12.89 72.35 30.81
C ILE A 645 12.89 73.62 31.67
N GLY A 646 11.74 74.10 32.13
CA GLY A 646 11.64 75.24 33.05
C GLY A 646 12.36 74.99 34.38
N LEU A 647 12.11 73.86 35.02
CA LEU A 647 12.80 73.45 36.26
C LEU A 647 14.29 73.16 36.03
N ALA A 648 14.67 72.57 34.90
CA ALA A 648 16.06 72.32 34.54
C ALA A 648 16.82 73.62 34.22
N VAL A 649 16.20 74.59 33.55
CA VAL A 649 16.78 75.92 33.29
C VAL A 649 16.90 76.72 34.58
N LEU A 650 15.91 76.64 35.47
CA LEU A 650 15.95 77.32 36.77
C LEU A 650 16.98 76.69 37.70
N ALA A 651 17.09 75.35 37.72
CA ALA A 651 18.14 74.64 38.43
C ALA A 651 19.52 74.93 37.83
N ALA A 652 19.66 74.99 36.50
CA ALA A 652 20.91 75.34 35.83
C ALA A 652 21.31 76.81 36.08
N LEU A 653 20.36 77.75 36.15
CA LEU A 653 20.62 79.15 36.51
C LEU A 653 21.04 79.29 37.96
N VAL A 654 20.40 78.57 38.88
CA VAL A 654 20.80 78.55 40.30
C VAL A 654 22.17 77.89 40.48
N LEU A 655 22.43 76.79 39.77
CA LEU A 655 23.71 76.09 39.81
C LEU A 655 24.82 76.93 39.17
N THR A 656 24.57 77.62 38.05
CA THR A 656 25.53 78.53 37.42
C THR A 656 25.76 79.79 38.25
N ALA A 657 24.76 80.32 38.94
CA ALA A 657 24.95 81.40 39.91
C ALA A 657 25.80 80.94 41.10
N LEU A 658 25.55 79.74 41.64
CA LEU A 658 26.36 79.14 42.71
C LEU A 658 27.79 78.84 42.25
N ILE A 659 27.98 78.30 41.05
CA ILE A 659 29.29 78.06 40.45
C ILE A 659 29.98 79.39 40.16
N ALA A 660 29.30 80.42 39.65
CA ALA A 660 29.89 81.74 39.44
C ALA A 660 30.34 82.37 40.77
N VAL A 661 29.54 82.26 41.83
CA VAL A 661 29.92 82.69 43.18
C VAL A 661 31.10 81.88 43.70
N MET A 662 31.11 80.55 43.52
CA MET A 662 32.25 79.70 43.89
C MET A 662 33.50 80.03 43.10
N VAL A 663 33.42 80.25 41.79
CA VAL A 663 34.56 80.55 40.90
C VAL A 663 35.11 81.95 41.18
N VAL A 664 34.25 82.92 41.49
CA VAL A 664 34.65 84.25 41.98
C VAL A 664 35.33 84.16 43.36
N LEU A 665 34.92 83.21 44.21
CA LEU A 665 35.52 83.01 45.53
C LEU A 665 36.79 82.13 45.54
N THR A 666 36.99 81.23 44.56
CA THR A 666 38.00 80.16 44.69
C THR A 666 39.13 80.14 43.65
N SER A 667 39.22 81.10 42.70
CA SER A 667 40.32 81.00 41.72
C SER A 667 40.88 82.34 41.22
N LYS A 668 41.72 82.96 42.06
CA LYS A 668 42.90 83.71 41.58
C LYS A 668 43.95 82.70 41.08
N ARG A 669 44.40 82.88 39.84
CA ARG A 669 45.61 82.35 39.16
C ARG A 669 45.50 81.00 38.41
N ARG A 670 45.59 81.14 37.07
CA ARG A 670 46.48 80.46 36.08
C ARG A 670 46.37 78.93 35.97
N ARG A 671 46.34 78.27 34.80
CA ARG A 671 46.71 78.61 33.41
C ARG A 671 46.34 77.39 32.50
N LEU A 672 46.07 77.67 31.21
CA LEU A 672 46.39 76.86 29.99
C LEU A 672 45.62 75.53 29.80
N ALA A 673 44.78 75.42 28.76
CA ALA A 673 45.06 75.04 27.34
C ALA A 673 44.85 73.52 27.14
N ALA A 674 44.32 72.94 26.06
CA ALA A 674 43.61 73.32 24.83
C ALA A 674 43.07 71.95 24.27
N VAL A 675 41.99 71.82 23.48
CA VAL A 675 41.98 71.79 22.00
C VAL A 675 40.66 71.09 21.54
N VAL A 676 39.92 71.78 20.65
CA VAL A 676 39.16 71.36 19.43
C VAL A 676 37.91 70.43 19.53
N ALA A 677 36.71 71.06 19.51
CA ALA A 677 35.71 71.15 18.40
C ALA A 677 35.26 69.91 17.56
N PRO A 678 34.05 69.88 16.91
CA PRO A 678 32.82 70.66 17.19
C PRO A 678 31.41 70.11 16.72
N VAL A 679 30.36 70.90 17.04
CA VAL A 679 29.01 71.16 16.42
C VAL A 679 27.99 70.04 16.10
N HIS A 680 26.88 70.03 16.86
CA HIS A 680 25.51 69.64 16.42
C HIS A 680 24.70 70.91 16.00
N PRO A 681 23.41 70.82 15.59
CA PRO A 681 22.80 70.24 14.38
C PRO A 681 21.85 71.29 13.68
N LYS A 682 21.21 70.98 12.55
CA LYS A 682 19.99 71.70 12.12
C LYS A 682 18.98 70.79 11.43
N PHE A 683 17.77 70.76 11.98
CA PHE A 683 16.54 70.30 11.33
C PHE A 683 16.04 71.31 10.28
N LYS A 684 15.53 70.78 9.16
CA LYS A 684 14.49 71.26 8.23
C LYS A 684 14.44 70.20 7.11
N SER A 685 13.34 69.79 6.48
CA SER A 685 11.92 70.09 6.47
C SER A 685 11.32 69.12 5.44
N THR A 686 10.16 68.53 5.70
CA THR A 686 9.06 68.19 4.77
C THR A 686 9.31 67.65 3.34
N LEU A 687 8.62 66.52 3.09
CA LEU A 687 7.97 66.02 1.86
C LEU A 687 8.80 65.29 0.78
N ASP A 688 8.24 64.11 0.50
CA ASP A 688 8.05 63.36 -0.75
C ASP A 688 9.15 62.44 -1.33
N GLU A 689 8.69 61.20 -1.52
CA GLU A 689 8.92 60.28 -2.65
C GLU A 689 10.35 59.74 -2.83
N ASP A 690 10.61 58.51 -2.37
CA ASP A 690 10.46 57.28 -3.19
C ASP A 690 11.16 56.08 -2.52
N GLU A 691 10.55 54.91 -2.74
CA GLU A 691 11.15 53.56 -2.84
C GLU A 691 12.28 53.15 -1.88
N GLU A 692 12.00 52.18 -0.99
CA GLU A 692 12.87 50.99 -0.81
C GLU A 692 12.23 49.95 0.13
N GLU A 693 11.94 48.78 -0.47
CA GLU A 693 12.15 47.42 0.03
C GLU A 693 11.97 47.13 1.54
N MET A 694 10.92 46.36 1.86
CA MET A 694 10.99 45.40 2.96
C MET A 694 10.42 44.06 2.52
N GLU A 695 11.35 43.12 2.36
CA GLU A 695 11.18 41.69 2.19
C GLU A 695 10.27 41.10 3.27
N THR A 696 9.21 40.42 2.85
CA THR A 696 8.43 39.49 3.68
C THR A 696 9.09 38.11 3.65
N THR A 697 10.12 37.90 4.47
CA THR A 697 10.76 36.60 4.64
C THR A 697 9.91 35.71 5.57
N ASN A 698 9.61 34.52 5.06
CA ASN A 698 8.83 33.45 5.69
C ASN A 698 9.58 32.90 6.94
N PRO A 699 8.97 32.81 8.14
CA PRO A 699 9.66 32.43 9.39
C PRO A 699 10.09 30.95 9.50
N LEU A 700 10.16 30.20 8.40
CA LEU A 700 10.60 28.81 8.35
C LEU A 700 12.02 28.60 7.76
N GLU A 701 12.62 29.60 7.10
CA GLU A 701 13.97 29.46 6.50
C GLU A 701 15.13 29.71 7.49
N VAL A 702 14.86 30.25 8.67
CA VAL A 702 15.91 30.56 9.68
C VAL A 702 16.40 29.32 10.44
N LYS A 703 15.71 28.17 10.34
CA LYS A 703 16.09 26.94 11.06
C LYS A 703 17.16 26.09 10.37
N ASP A 704 17.38 26.24 9.06
CA ASP A 704 18.38 25.43 8.34
C ASP A 704 19.80 26.04 8.38
N GLU A 705 19.95 27.35 8.54
CA GLU A 705 21.27 27.98 8.72
C GLU A 705 21.87 27.80 10.13
N GLN A 706 21.06 27.55 11.15
CA GLN A 706 21.55 27.24 12.51
C GLN A 706 21.87 25.76 12.73
N ARG A 707 21.53 24.87 11.79
CA ARG A 707 21.92 23.45 11.81
C ARG A 707 23.19 23.14 11.02
N ALA A 708 23.67 24.09 10.21
CA ALA A 708 24.88 23.99 9.40
C ALA A 708 26.08 24.80 9.97
N ARG A 709 25.94 25.37 11.17
CA ARG A 709 27.03 25.86 12.03
C ARG A 709 27.10 25.02 13.28
#